data_AF-A0A7V2ANE4-F1
#
_entry.id   AF-A0A7V2ANE4-F1
#
_cell.length_a   1.000
_cell.length_b   1.000
_cell.length_c   1.000
_cell.angle_alpha   90.00
_cell.angle_beta   90.00
_cell.angle_gamma   90.00
#
_symmetry.space_group_name_H-M   'P 1'
#
loop_
_entity.id
_entity.type
_entity.pdbx_description
1 polymer ?
#
loop_
_entity_poly.entity_id
_entity_poly.type
_entity_poly.pdbx_seq_one_letter_code
_entity_poly.pdbx_strand_id
1 'polypeptide(L)'
;MKKIIALCLFVALVFASCSNDDSSPVLQKPEKDKIDLNGSSIKLECNSMHDVTVDSEAKIYITDNKDMKVFDNKGKTLSTFTGVLEEYSKISKDKNYLYVLSANMIKLLNLDGKLIKEVPIEEKECRKIIGVDKKVFVLTGHEGKVIMVDLDSGKSNTLGVGKATGISLYKDNRLLVSIEDSHGICFVEYDYKKMKRAEEYECECGIIGDIYFNPEDNVVYAVKSSSIVKIVLDSGEVETVLNIKNAVINKIMFSKGTLYATDMQTGTVHFWDKGTLAKENDNSLTIITLDPNIEMSTEIKAANELLSKKYPDTQVKFKSVAKDVLGKKLMAGDDDFDIFCYDEMNRDDIMEGLDKYASIVSRFDDTFEGLKGLCSYKGKLLSVPYDMMFEGFEVNNSLAKKLGVKVPDNEWTWDEFYDLAKAARQDINNDGEKDTYILNVNLGVGYGPYFLDRCLCTFIDYDKRRASFDSSEFKDILKLWKKLKDEDLVKFDMETEPFIINHNILFNLAPMHMAMGDRNIIYPPVIKGKNVYSITIMNFFFINKNSSKKNLAAEFLSQWLSKSIQINPSRGIIKDLAVYNVNDANLKISSKKNYSVYSGIINKSRLPIKSGELGMFMKDTINSYMEGMIPVEEAAGRINDKANMILGE
;
A
#
# COMPACT_ATOMS: atom_id res chain seq x y z
N MET A 1 43.67 -45.53 -0.43
CA MET A 1 44.52 -45.80 0.77
C MET A 1 45.98 -45.69 0.36
N LYS A 2 46.75 -44.67 0.83
CA LYS A 2 48.22 -44.44 0.68
C LYS A 2 48.83 -44.56 -0.75
N LYS A 3 49.70 -43.67 -1.28
CA LYS A 3 50.67 -42.74 -0.66
C LYS A 3 50.74 -41.38 -1.41
N ILE A 4 51.55 -40.47 -0.87
CA ILE A 4 51.95 -39.13 -1.38
C ILE A 4 53.47 -39.12 -1.66
N ILE A 5 53.99 -38.12 -2.40
CA ILE A 5 55.37 -37.51 -2.49
C ILE A 5 55.71 -37.27 -3.99
N ALA A 6 55.62 -36.01 -4.51
CA ALA A 6 56.67 -34.95 -4.63
C ALA A 6 57.72 -35.22 -5.75
N LEU A 7 58.41 -34.26 -6.40
CA LEU A 7 58.69 -32.82 -6.16
C LEU A 7 59.10 -32.10 -7.49
N CYS A 8 59.34 -30.76 -7.42
CA CYS A 8 60.03 -29.85 -8.38
C CYS A 8 59.22 -29.31 -9.59
N LEU A 9 59.25 -28.04 -10.09
CA LEU A 9 59.96 -26.73 -9.93
C LEU A 9 60.84 -26.26 -11.12
N PHE A 10 60.68 -24.96 -11.47
CA PHE A 10 61.35 -24.15 -12.54
C PHE A 10 61.08 -24.60 -14.00
N VAL A 11 61.13 -23.77 -15.05
CA VAL A 11 61.74 -22.44 -15.35
C VAL A 11 60.69 -21.55 -16.08
N ALA A 12 60.32 -20.34 -15.60
CA ALA A 12 60.84 -18.97 -15.89
C ALA A 12 60.54 -18.35 -17.30
N LEU A 13 60.31 -17.02 -17.33
CA LEU A 13 59.90 -16.21 -18.52
C LEU A 13 61.08 -15.66 -19.33
N VAL A 14 60.83 -15.12 -20.54
CA VAL A 14 61.18 -13.73 -20.97
C VAL A 14 60.50 -13.34 -22.32
N PHE A 15 60.38 -12.04 -22.64
CA PHE A 15 59.61 -11.43 -23.74
C PHE A 15 60.47 -10.94 -24.94
N ALA A 16 59.88 -10.90 -26.16
CA ALA A 16 59.99 -9.87 -27.23
C ALA A 16 59.06 -10.24 -28.42
N SER A 17 58.27 -9.38 -29.10
CA SER A 17 58.53 -8.11 -29.84
C SER A 17 59.38 -8.32 -31.11
N CYS A 18 59.02 -7.91 -32.34
CA CYS A 18 57.83 -7.23 -32.91
C CYS A 18 57.78 -7.43 -34.46
N SER A 19 56.60 -7.28 -35.10
CA SER A 19 56.39 -6.70 -36.46
C SER A 19 54.92 -6.86 -36.91
N ASN A 20 54.51 -6.07 -37.91
CA ASN A 20 53.13 -5.96 -38.41
C ASN A 20 53.05 -6.43 -39.89
N ASP A 21 51.91 -6.41 -40.61
CA ASP A 21 50.49 -6.10 -40.30
C ASP A 21 49.65 -7.41 -40.53
N ASP A 22 48.36 -7.51 -40.89
CA ASP A 22 47.27 -6.62 -41.33
C ASP A 22 45.89 -7.31 -41.10
N SER A 23 44.80 -6.60 -41.39
CA SER A 23 43.39 -7.03 -41.50
C SER A 23 42.58 -7.13 -40.18
N SER A 24 41.30 -6.77 -40.28
CA SER A 24 40.41 -6.34 -39.17
C SER A 24 39.12 -7.19 -39.10
N PRO A 25 38.17 -6.98 -38.15
CA PRO A 25 38.18 -6.16 -36.92
C PRO A 25 37.63 -6.88 -35.65
N VAL A 26 38.20 -6.66 -34.45
CA VAL A 26 37.60 -7.12 -33.17
C VAL A 26 37.71 -6.09 -32.03
N LEU A 27 36.53 -5.63 -31.58
CA LEU A 27 36.12 -5.19 -30.23
C LEU A 27 37.19 -4.91 -29.14
N GLN A 28 37.31 -3.65 -28.68
CA GLN A 28 36.72 -3.17 -27.40
C GLN A 28 37.25 -1.79 -26.94
N LYS A 29 36.33 -0.82 -26.81
CA LYS A 29 36.19 0.20 -25.73
C LYS A 29 35.18 1.28 -26.17
N PRO A 30 34.57 2.07 -25.25
CA PRO A 30 34.73 2.04 -23.80
C PRO A 30 33.46 1.63 -23.03
N GLU A 31 33.61 0.89 -21.94
CA GLU A 31 32.66 1.06 -20.83
C GLU A 31 32.95 2.43 -20.19
N LYS A 32 31.97 3.32 -20.33
CA LYS A 32 31.80 4.47 -19.45
C LYS A 32 30.76 4.07 -18.44
N ASP A 33 31.18 3.77 -17.21
CA ASP A 33 30.26 3.69 -16.08
C ASP A 33 29.45 4.99 -16.03
N LYS A 34 28.13 4.86 -16.00
CA LYS A 34 27.20 5.96 -16.23
C LYS A 34 26.14 6.00 -15.14
N ILE A 35 26.03 7.17 -14.51
CA ILE A 35 24.85 7.65 -13.79
C ILE A 35 24.40 6.74 -12.63
N ASP A 36 25.20 6.73 -11.55
CA ASP A 36 24.62 6.60 -10.22
C ASP A 36 24.01 7.96 -9.81
N LEU A 37 22.89 7.97 -9.08
CA LEU A 37 22.02 9.14 -8.90
C LEU A 37 22.48 10.07 -7.76
N ASN A 38 23.71 10.61 -7.90
CA ASN A 38 24.31 11.61 -7.00
C ASN A 38 24.20 11.29 -5.50
N GLY A 39 24.20 10.00 -5.18
CA GLY A 39 24.62 9.48 -3.89
C GLY A 39 26.06 9.03 -3.94
N SER A 40 26.67 8.83 -2.78
CA SER A 40 27.89 8.04 -2.64
C SER A 40 27.67 7.02 -1.54
N SER A 41 28.20 5.81 -1.74
CA SER A 41 28.18 4.76 -0.73
C SER A 41 29.59 4.37 -0.33
N ILE A 42 29.82 4.19 0.96
CA ILE A 42 31.06 3.65 1.51
C ILE A 42 30.74 2.44 2.38
N LYS A 43 31.44 1.33 2.11
CA LYS A 43 31.42 0.14 2.97
C LYS A 43 32.50 0.30 4.03
N LEU A 44 32.12 0.23 5.30
CA LEU A 44 33.02 0.45 6.44
C LEU A 44 33.66 -0.87 6.91
N GLU A 45 34.88 -0.77 7.45
CA GLU A 45 35.63 -1.94 7.94
C GLU A 45 35.20 -2.31 9.39
N CYS A 46 34.04 -2.94 9.49
CA CYS A 46 33.41 -3.35 10.75
C CYS A 46 33.08 -4.84 10.79
N ASN A 47 33.11 -5.43 11.99
CA ASN A 47 32.82 -6.86 12.17
C ASN A 47 31.31 -7.16 12.06
N SER A 48 30.47 -6.29 12.62
CA SER A 48 29.01 -6.31 12.57
C SER A 48 28.53 -4.96 13.08
N MET A 49 27.80 -4.17 12.28
CA MET A 49 27.39 -2.80 12.65
C MET A 49 26.11 -2.85 13.49
N HIS A 50 26.16 -2.37 14.74
CA HIS A 50 24.97 -2.32 15.62
C HIS A 50 24.21 -1.00 15.52
N ASP A 51 24.95 0.09 15.38
CA ASP A 51 24.40 1.43 15.21
C ASP A 51 25.47 2.43 14.70
N VAL A 52 25.02 3.62 14.31
CA VAL A 52 25.78 4.64 13.60
C VAL A 52 25.30 6.06 13.93
N THR A 53 26.22 7.03 13.94
CA THR A 53 25.91 8.47 14.01
C THR A 53 26.98 9.30 13.28
N VAL A 54 26.66 10.55 12.91
CA VAL A 54 27.51 11.40 12.05
C VAL A 54 27.67 12.79 12.66
N ASP A 55 28.89 13.37 12.61
CA ASP A 55 29.16 14.72 13.10
C ASP A 55 29.07 15.83 12.02
N SER A 56 29.27 17.08 12.44
CA SER A 56 29.27 18.26 11.58
C SER A 56 30.52 18.40 10.70
N GLU A 57 31.46 17.46 10.76
CA GLU A 57 32.65 17.35 9.91
C GLU A 57 32.57 16.12 9.00
N ALA A 58 31.40 15.48 8.93
CA ALA A 58 31.14 14.22 8.22
C ALA A 58 32.01 13.04 8.68
N LYS A 59 32.47 13.05 9.95
CA LYS A 59 33.00 11.85 10.61
C LYS A 59 31.86 10.93 10.97
N ILE A 60 32.04 9.65 10.69
CA ILE A 60 31.03 8.61 10.90
C ILE A 60 31.48 7.74 12.07
N TYR A 61 30.69 7.74 13.13
CA TYR A 61 30.89 6.98 14.35
C TYR A 61 30.00 5.75 14.29
N ILE A 62 30.55 4.55 14.49
CA ILE A 62 29.77 3.30 14.56
C ILE A 62 30.07 2.53 15.84
N THR A 63 29.11 1.71 16.26
CA THR A 63 29.30 0.63 17.24
C THR A 63 29.40 -0.71 16.51
N ASP A 64 30.41 -1.52 16.85
CA ASP A 64 30.47 -2.94 16.47
C ASP A 64 30.50 -3.86 17.71
N ASN A 65 30.59 -5.18 17.53
CA ASN A 65 30.60 -6.18 18.62
C ASN A 65 31.61 -5.93 19.75
N LYS A 66 32.61 -5.05 19.57
CA LYS A 66 33.69 -4.80 20.55
C LYS A 66 34.10 -3.33 20.67
N ASP A 67 34.10 -2.62 19.54
CA ASP A 67 34.78 -1.34 19.43
C ASP A 67 33.84 -0.25 18.91
N MET A 68 33.96 0.96 19.45
CA MET A 68 33.42 2.16 18.80
C MET A 68 34.47 2.69 17.81
N LYS A 69 34.11 2.81 16.53
CA LYS A 69 35.04 3.22 15.45
C LYS A 69 34.61 4.54 14.84
N VAL A 70 35.58 5.36 14.45
CA VAL A 70 35.38 6.64 13.76
C VAL A 70 36.04 6.58 12.40
N PHE A 71 35.29 6.91 11.36
CA PHE A 71 35.74 6.98 9.97
C PHE A 71 35.61 8.39 9.42
N ASP A 72 36.41 8.74 8.41
CA ASP A 72 36.14 9.90 7.56
C ASP A 72 35.04 9.61 6.51
N ASN A 73 34.65 10.63 5.76
CA ASN A 73 33.65 10.54 4.69
C ASN A 73 34.11 9.73 3.45
N LYS A 74 35.27 9.06 3.52
CA LYS A 74 35.80 8.13 2.51
C LYS A 74 35.94 6.71 3.06
N GLY A 75 35.48 6.45 4.27
CA GLY A 75 35.56 5.14 4.92
C GLY A 75 36.94 4.80 5.48
N LYS A 76 37.86 5.77 5.62
CA LYS A 76 39.15 5.55 6.27
C LYS A 76 38.99 5.68 7.79
N THR A 77 39.43 4.67 8.53
CA THR A 77 39.47 4.69 10.00
C THR A 77 40.36 5.83 10.51
N LEU A 78 39.79 6.68 11.36
CA LEU A 78 40.45 7.77 12.07
C LEU A 78 40.80 7.40 13.51
N SER A 79 39.96 6.61 14.18
CA SER A 79 40.13 6.20 15.58
C SER A 79 39.31 4.95 15.91
N THR A 80 39.77 4.17 16.88
CA THR A 80 39.08 2.99 17.42
C THR A 80 39.17 3.03 18.95
N PHE A 81 38.03 2.93 19.61
CA PHE A 81 37.90 2.91 21.07
C PHE A 81 37.48 1.51 21.51
N THR A 82 38.45 0.73 21.99
CA THR A 82 38.29 -0.70 22.29
C THR A 82 37.78 -0.93 23.72
N GLY A 83 37.00 -2.00 23.92
CA GLY A 83 36.51 -2.39 25.26
C GLY A 83 35.47 -1.44 25.87
N VAL A 84 34.87 -0.56 25.06
CA VAL A 84 33.80 0.36 25.48
C VAL A 84 32.42 -0.31 25.43
N LEU A 85 32.27 -1.35 24.60
CA LEU A 85 30.98 -1.90 24.16
C LEU A 85 30.76 -3.36 24.58
N GLU A 86 29.48 -3.69 24.72
CA GLU A 86 28.90 -5.03 24.68
C GLU A 86 27.98 -5.14 23.43
N GLU A 87 27.38 -6.30 23.20
CA GLU A 87 26.52 -6.55 22.03
C GLU A 87 25.29 -5.62 22.00
N TYR A 88 24.75 -5.40 20.79
CA TYR A 88 23.53 -4.62 20.51
C TYR A 88 23.58 -3.12 20.91
N SER A 89 24.79 -2.55 20.99
CA SER A 89 25.01 -1.17 21.44
C SER A 89 24.50 -0.10 20.46
N LYS A 90 23.78 0.91 20.97
CA LYS A 90 23.21 2.03 20.21
C LYS A 90 23.98 3.33 20.44
N ILE A 91 24.00 4.23 19.45
CA ILE A 91 24.78 5.47 19.46
C ILE A 91 24.01 6.69 18.95
N SER A 92 24.23 7.82 19.63
CA SER A 92 23.78 9.16 19.24
C SER A 92 24.82 10.19 19.66
N LYS A 93 24.74 11.42 19.14
CA LYS A 93 25.66 12.51 19.49
C LYS A 93 25.03 13.88 19.36
N ASP A 94 25.43 14.81 20.22
CA ASP A 94 25.08 16.22 20.11
C ASP A 94 26.29 17.05 19.62
N LYS A 95 26.44 18.31 20.07
CA LYS A 95 27.59 19.15 19.73
C LYS A 95 28.86 18.79 20.51
N ASN A 96 28.72 18.24 21.71
CA ASN A 96 29.78 18.13 22.72
C ASN A 96 30.07 16.69 23.14
N TYR A 97 29.08 15.80 23.03
CA TYR A 97 29.11 14.46 23.61
C TYR A 97 28.69 13.36 22.64
N LEU A 98 29.26 12.17 22.86
CA LEU A 98 28.76 10.91 22.35
C LEU A 98 27.92 10.24 23.45
N TYR A 99 26.80 9.64 23.05
CA TYR A 99 25.89 8.90 23.90
C TYR A 99 25.84 7.47 23.38
N VAL A 100 26.26 6.52 24.21
CA VAL A 100 26.31 5.09 23.87
C VAL A 100 25.46 4.31 24.85
N LEU A 101 24.43 3.62 24.39
CA LEU A 101 23.78 2.56 25.15
C LEU A 101 24.55 1.26 24.88
N SER A 102 25.01 0.59 25.93
CA SER A 102 25.73 -0.68 25.85
C SER A 102 25.22 -1.59 26.95
N ALA A 103 24.60 -2.72 26.56
CA ALA A 103 23.75 -3.50 27.46
C ALA A 103 22.81 -2.59 28.27
N ASN A 104 22.77 -2.75 29.60
CA ASN A 104 21.92 -1.98 30.52
C ASN A 104 22.55 -0.65 31.00
N MET A 105 23.54 -0.09 30.29
CA MET A 105 24.26 1.13 30.71
C MET A 105 24.27 2.20 29.62
N ILE A 106 23.82 3.41 29.95
CA ILE A 106 23.99 4.61 29.11
C ILE A 106 25.30 5.30 29.50
N LYS A 107 26.23 5.35 28.56
CA LYS A 107 27.57 5.91 28.69
C LYS A 107 27.64 7.27 27.99
N LEU A 108 28.07 8.30 28.72
CA LEU A 108 28.37 9.63 28.22
C LEU A 108 29.87 9.73 27.98
N LEU A 109 30.28 10.02 26.75
CA LEU A 109 31.69 10.18 26.38
C LEU A 109 31.91 11.57 25.74
N ASN A 110 33.14 12.06 25.78
CA ASN A 110 33.53 13.19 24.92
C ASN A 110 33.74 12.71 23.47
N LEU A 111 33.98 13.65 22.55
CA LEU A 111 34.18 13.33 21.13
C LEU A 111 35.48 12.54 20.85
N ASP A 112 36.42 12.52 21.81
CA ASP A 112 37.66 11.71 21.80
C ASP A 112 37.43 10.29 22.37
N GLY A 113 36.18 9.86 22.58
CA GLY A 113 35.84 8.55 23.10
C GLY A 113 36.18 8.33 24.58
N LYS A 114 36.57 9.37 25.33
CA LYS A 114 36.84 9.28 26.77
C LYS A 114 35.52 9.32 27.55
N LEU A 115 35.30 8.29 28.37
CA LEU A 115 34.17 8.21 29.28
C LEU A 115 34.14 9.37 30.30
N ILE A 116 32.95 9.95 30.47
CA ILE A 116 32.65 11.04 31.42
C ILE A 116 31.77 10.53 32.57
N LYS A 117 30.70 9.80 32.25
CA LYS A 117 29.72 9.28 33.21
C LYS A 117 28.97 8.07 32.64
N GLU A 118 28.50 7.18 33.51
CA GLU A 118 27.56 6.12 33.16
C GLU A 118 26.32 6.19 34.05
N VAL A 119 25.17 5.76 33.52
CA VAL A 119 23.89 5.67 34.23
C VAL A 119 23.19 4.36 33.82
N PRO A 120 22.72 3.53 34.75
CA PRO A 120 22.00 2.30 34.42
C PRO A 120 20.60 2.57 33.87
N ILE A 121 20.12 1.64 33.04
CA ILE A 121 18.73 1.56 32.57
C ILE A 121 18.21 0.12 32.68
N GLU A 122 16.94 -0.05 33.02
CA GLU A 122 16.33 -1.37 33.24
C GLU A 122 16.02 -2.10 31.92
N GLU A 123 15.83 -1.34 30.85
CA GLU A 123 15.54 -1.82 29.50
C GLU A 123 16.72 -2.60 28.88
N LYS A 124 16.40 -3.69 28.18
CA LYS A 124 17.38 -4.60 27.54
C LYS A 124 17.36 -4.58 26.01
N GLU A 125 16.25 -4.15 25.42
CA GLU A 125 16.05 -4.13 23.97
C GLU A 125 15.65 -2.71 23.56
N CYS A 126 16.48 -2.06 22.74
CA CYS A 126 16.30 -0.67 22.35
C CYS A 126 16.53 -0.50 20.84
N ARG A 127 15.55 0.10 20.16
CA ARG A 127 15.61 0.33 18.71
C ARG A 127 16.53 1.51 18.38
N LYS A 128 16.35 2.63 19.09
CA LYS A 128 17.01 3.91 18.83
C LYS A 128 17.28 4.66 20.14
N ILE A 129 18.38 5.41 20.18
CA ILE A 129 18.61 6.43 21.20
C ILE A 129 18.84 7.80 20.55
N ILE A 130 18.46 8.86 21.28
CA ILE A 130 18.70 10.26 20.90
C ILE A 130 19.27 10.99 22.10
N GLY A 131 20.49 11.54 21.98
CA GLY A 131 21.14 12.32 23.02
C GLY A 131 21.15 13.82 22.73
N VAL A 132 20.80 14.65 23.72
CA VAL A 132 20.88 16.13 23.66
C VAL A 132 21.02 16.70 25.07
N ASP A 133 21.96 17.62 25.29
CA ASP A 133 22.15 18.35 26.56
C ASP A 133 22.09 17.45 27.81
N LYS A 134 22.86 16.36 27.75
CA LYS A 134 22.95 15.28 28.75
C LYS A 134 21.63 14.56 29.08
N LYS A 135 20.61 14.67 28.24
CA LYS A 135 19.42 13.81 28.27
C LYS A 135 19.51 12.79 27.15
N VAL A 136 19.07 11.57 27.42
CA VAL A 136 18.97 10.50 26.43
C VAL A 136 17.54 10.02 26.38
N PHE A 137 16.94 10.10 25.20
CA PHE A 137 15.66 9.48 24.89
C PHE A 137 15.92 8.10 24.30
N VAL A 138 15.33 7.08 24.91
CA VAL A 138 15.49 5.67 24.54
C VAL A 138 14.14 5.16 24.04
N LEU A 139 14.11 4.64 22.81
CA LEU A 139 12.96 3.94 22.24
C LEU A 139 13.14 2.43 22.43
N THR A 140 12.25 1.80 23.20
CA THR A 140 12.35 0.37 23.53
C THR A 140 11.92 -0.53 22.35
N GLY A 141 12.25 -1.81 22.48
CA GLY A 141 12.00 -2.87 21.50
C GLY A 141 10.54 -3.23 21.29
N HIS A 142 10.08 -4.32 21.90
CA HIS A 142 8.72 -4.83 21.72
C HIS A 142 7.59 -3.90 22.22
N GLU A 143 7.82 -3.11 23.27
CA GLU A 143 6.75 -2.30 23.89
C GLU A 143 6.56 -0.90 23.28
N GLY A 144 7.51 -0.40 22.50
CA GLY A 144 7.44 0.95 21.92
C GLY A 144 7.39 2.08 22.96
N LYS A 145 7.97 1.90 24.16
CA LYS A 145 8.05 2.96 25.17
C LYS A 145 9.14 3.96 24.77
N VAL A 146 8.94 5.23 25.12
CA VAL A 146 9.99 6.25 25.07
C VAL A 146 10.36 6.64 26.51
N ILE A 147 11.63 6.50 26.88
CA ILE A 147 12.15 6.82 28.22
C ILE A 147 13.16 7.95 28.10
N MET A 148 12.96 9.03 28.86
CA MET A 148 13.95 10.10 29.03
C MET A 148 14.80 9.79 30.26
N VAL A 149 16.11 9.64 30.07
CA VAL A 149 17.11 9.55 31.15
C VAL A 149 17.89 10.86 31.20
N ASP A 150 17.84 11.56 32.33
CA ASP A 150 18.66 12.74 32.61
C ASP A 150 19.98 12.31 33.26
N LEU A 151 21.09 12.47 32.54
CA LEU A 151 22.38 11.92 32.95
C LEU A 151 23.07 12.73 34.05
N ASP A 152 22.70 13.99 34.30
CA ASP A 152 23.25 14.73 35.44
C ASP A 152 22.64 14.23 36.76
N SER A 153 21.31 14.08 36.83
CA SER A 153 20.60 13.57 38.01
C SER A 153 20.55 12.05 38.13
N GLY A 154 20.76 11.32 37.03
CA GLY A 154 20.64 9.86 36.96
C GLY A 154 19.20 9.34 36.98
N LYS A 155 18.19 10.20 36.75
CA LYS A 155 16.76 9.84 36.81
C LYS A 155 16.20 9.51 35.43
N SER A 156 15.43 8.42 35.36
CA SER A 156 14.61 8.03 34.21
C SER A 156 13.14 8.47 34.40
N ASN A 157 12.45 8.76 33.30
CA ASN A 157 11.00 8.98 33.25
C ASN A 157 10.45 8.41 31.92
N THR A 158 9.43 7.56 31.98
CA THR A 158 8.71 7.10 30.77
C THR A 158 7.77 8.20 30.29
N LEU A 159 7.79 8.49 29.00
CA LEU A 159 7.00 9.56 28.38
C LEU A 159 5.60 9.03 28.00
N GLY A 160 4.57 9.84 28.25
CA GLY A 160 3.16 9.54 27.95
C GLY A 160 2.82 9.67 26.46
N VAL A 161 3.58 9.00 25.58
CA VAL A 161 3.47 9.13 24.12
C VAL A 161 2.54 8.10 23.49
N GLY A 162 2.45 6.88 24.03
CA GLY A 162 1.75 5.75 23.40
C GLY A 162 2.72 4.69 22.90
N LYS A 163 2.29 3.81 21.99
CA LYS A 163 3.12 2.77 21.36
C LYS A 163 3.95 3.38 20.24
N ALA A 164 5.14 3.88 20.57
CA ALA A 164 6.02 4.55 19.61
C ALA A 164 6.71 3.56 18.65
N THR A 165 6.73 3.93 17.38
CA THR A 165 7.46 3.24 16.30
C THR A 165 8.81 3.90 16.01
N GLY A 166 8.91 5.22 16.21
CA GLY A 166 10.09 6.03 15.91
C GLY A 166 10.14 7.33 16.71
N ILE A 167 11.35 7.89 16.88
CA ILE A 167 11.59 9.16 17.59
C ILE A 167 12.54 10.08 16.81
N SER A 168 12.33 11.38 16.93
CA SER A 168 13.24 12.44 16.45
C SER A 168 13.28 13.65 17.38
N LEU A 169 14.36 14.43 17.32
CA LEU A 169 14.38 15.76 17.94
C LEU A 169 13.48 16.72 17.15
N TYR A 170 12.83 17.63 17.85
CA TYR A 170 11.95 18.62 17.25
C TYR A 170 12.16 20.02 17.87
N LYS A 171 11.44 21.01 17.34
CA LYS A 171 11.47 22.42 17.73
C LYS A 171 11.32 22.59 19.26
N ASP A 172 11.94 23.64 19.80
CA ASP A 172 11.68 24.19 21.14
C ASP A 172 11.70 23.22 22.33
N ASN A 173 12.59 22.21 22.30
CA ASN A 173 12.69 21.15 23.31
C ASN A 173 11.48 20.19 23.33
N ARG A 174 11.00 19.83 22.14
CA ARG A 174 10.04 18.75 21.94
C ARG A 174 10.72 17.54 21.30
N LEU A 175 10.13 16.37 21.44
CA LEU A 175 10.32 15.25 20.51
C LEU A 175 9.19 15.26 19.48
N LEU A 176 9.50 14.77 18.28
CA LEU A 176 8.48 14.23 17.38
C LEU A 176 8.52 12.71 17.49
N VAL A 177 7.37 12.09 17.72
CA VAL A 177 7.24 10.65 17.97
C VAL A 177 6.20 10.10 17.01
N SER A 178 6.59 9.14 16.17
CA SER A 178 5.60 8.37 15.40
C SER A 178 5.04 7.27 16.30
N ILE A 179 3.72 7.14 16.38
CA ILE A 179 3.04 6.13 17.20
C ILE A 179 2.09 5.30 16.34
N GLU A 180 1.86 4.05 16.72
CA GLU A 180 0.95 3.13 16.04
C GLU A 180 -0.42 3.12 16.74
N ASP A 181 -1.48 3.30 15.97
CA ASP A 181 -2.88 3.28 16.43
C ASP A 181 -3.75 2.32 15.58
N SER A 182 -5.08 2.44 15.69
CA SER A 182 -6.05 1.60 14.99
C SER A 182 -6.26 1.92 13.50
N HIS A 183 -5.75 3.05 13.02
CA HIS A 183 -5.90 3.53 11.64
C HIS A 183 -4.55 3.63 10.90
N GLY A 184 -3.43 3.83 11.62
CA GLY A 184 -2.11 3.82 11.00
C GLY A 184 -0.99 4.28 11.93
N ILE A 185 -0.15 5.20 11.43
CA ILE A 185 0.92 5.84 12.18
C ILE A 185 0.70 7.36 12.22
N CYS A 186 0.19 7.88 13.33
CA CYS A 186 0.15 9.32 13.57
C CYS A 186 1.46 9.83 14.20
N PHE A 187 1.71 11.14 14.08
CA PHE A 187 2.86 11.81 14.67
C PHE A 187 2.45 12.70 15.84
N VAL A 188 3.09 12.53 16.99
CA VAL A 188 2.82 13.29 18.21
C VAL A 188 4.01 14.20 18.54
N GLU A 189 3.75 15.49 18.73
CA GLU A 189 4.69 16.37 19.39
C GLU A 189 4.63 16.19 20.91
N TYR A 190 5.76 15.90 21.54
CA TYR A 190 5.86 15.73 22.99
C TYR A 190 6.83 16.74 23.61
N ASP A 191 6.29 17.63 24.45
CA ASP A 191 7.06 18.58 25.24
C ASP A 191 7.64 17.87 26.47
N TYR A 192 8.91 17.46 26.38
CA TYR A 192 9.60 16.74 27.45
C TYR A 192 10.06 17.64 28.62
N LYS A 193 9.82 18.95 28.56
CA LYS A 193 9.97 19.86 29.72
C LYS A 193 8.67 20.01 30.50
N LYS A 194 7.51 19.97 29.82
CA LYS A 194 6.16 20.00 30.42
C LYS A 194 5.56 18.60 30.64
N MET A 195 6.26 17.54 30.20
CA MET A 195 5.86 16.13 30.30
C MET A 195 4.48 15.83 29.69
N LYS A 196 4.16 16.44 28.55
CA LYS A 196 2.87 16.27 27.88
C LYS A 196 2.95 16.27 26.35
N ARG A 197 1.94 15.67 25.72
CA ARG A 197 1.64 15.90 24.30
C ARG A 197 1.31 17.39 24.06
N ALA A 198 1.63 17.89 22.87
CA ALA A 198 1.43 19.28 22.48
C ALA A 198 0.53 19.42 21.25
N GLU A 199 0.78 18.61 20.22
CA GLU A 199 0.11 18.62 18.92
C GLU A 199 0.16 17.21 18.33
N GLU A 200 -0.81 16.83 17.49
CA GLU A 200 -0.91 15.50 16.89
C GLU A 200 -1.28 15.66 15.40
N TYR A 201 -0.54 14.97 14.52
CA TYR A 201 -0.71 15.00 13.07
C TYR A 201 -1.16 13.62 12.58
N GLU A 202 -2.35 13.57 11.98
CA GLU A 202 -2.83 12.41 11.25
C GLU A 202 -2.02 12.25 9.96
N CYS A 203 -1.46 11.07 9.74
CA CYS A 203 -0.73 10.74 8.52
C CYS A 203 -1.02 9.28 8.18
N GLU A 204 -1.72 9.03 7.09
CA GLU A 204 -1.83 7.67 6.57
C GLU A 204 -0.44 7.25 6.06
N CYS A 205 0.30 6.54 6.88
CA CYS A 205 1.60 5.98 6.51
C CYS A 205 1.79 4.61 7.17
N GLY A 206 1.96 3.59 6.33
CA GLY A 206 2.33 2.25 6.74
C GLY A 206 3.75 2.16 7.29
N ILE A 207 4.07 1.00 7.86
CA ILE A 207 5.22 0.69 8.72
C ILE A 207 6.49 1.48 8.35
N ILE A 208 6.84 2.43 9.23
CA ILE A 208 8.10 3.18 9.19
C ILE A 208 9.15 2.47 10.04
N GLY A 209 10.38 2.33 9.50
CA GLY A 209 11.53 1.75 10.21
C GLY A 209 12.32 2.76 11.06
N ASP A 210 12.48 4.00 10.59
CA ASP A 210 13.13 5.09 11.32
C ASP A 210 12.64 6.47 10.82
N ILE A 211 12.74 7.51 11.67
CA ILE A 211 12.34 8.90 11.36
C ILE A 211 13.43 9.94 11.68
N TYR A 212 13.54 10.96 10.84
CA TYR A 212 14.35 12.16 11.06
C TYR A 212 13.55 13.42 10.69
N PHE A 213 13.23 14.28 11.66
CA PHE A 213 12.68 15.61 11.37
C PHE A 213 13.80 16.57 10.96
N ASN A 214 13.69 17.16 9.76
CA ASN A 214 14.64 18.18 9.30
C ASN A 214 14.09 19.60 9.55
N PRO A 215 14.71 20.40 10.44
CA PRO A 215 14.24 21.76 10.74
C PRO A 215 14.51 22.78 9.62
N GLU A 216 15.37 22.45 8.63
CA GLU A 216 15.70 23.36 7.52
C GLU A 216 14.53 23.55 6.52
N ASP A 217 13.74 22.50 6.30
CA ASP A 217 12.64 22.44 5.33
C ASP A 217 11.31 21.96 5.95
N ASN A 218 11.25 21.83 7.28
CA ASN A 218 10.06 21.54 8.07
C ASN A 218 9.33 20.23 7.69
N VAL A 219 10.09 19.17 7.37
CA VAL A 219 9.54 17.86 6.97
C VAL A 219 10.15 16.71 7.76
N VAL A 220 9.43 15.59 7.81
CA VAL A 220 9.94 14.32 8.34
C VAL A 220 10.43 13.47 7.19
N TYR A 221 11.71 13.09 7.23
CA TYR A 221 12.22 11.98 6.44
C TYR A 221 11.94 10.68 7.19
N ALA A 222 11.49 9.64 6.48
CA ALA A 222 11.12 8.36 7.06
C ALA A 222 11.57 7.19 6.18
N VAL A 223 11.92 6.07 6.80
CA VAL A 223 12.31 4.83 6.10
C VAL A 223 11.10 3.94 5.88
N LYS A 224 10.73 3.67 4.62
CA LYS A 224 9.75 2.66 4.23
C LYS A 224 10.47 1.53 3.47
N SER A 225 10.89 0.48 4.19
CA SER A 225 11.65 -0.66 3.63
C SER A 225 12.96 -0.22 2.95
N SER A 226 13.06 -0.24 1.62
CA SER A 226 14.22 0.29 0.86
C SER A 226 14.01 1.70 0.29
N SER A 227 12.82 2.29 0.48
CA SER A 227 12.51 3.68 0.16
C SER A 227 12.83 4.61 1.34
N ILE A 228 13.27 5.83 1.03
CA ILE A 228 13.25 6.96 1.96
C ILE A 228 12.21 7.94 1.44
N VAL A 229 11.17 8.15 2.25
CA VAL A 229 10.08 9.08 1.95
C VAL A 229 10.24 10.37 2.73
N LYS A 230 9.67 11.44 2.19
CA LYS A 230 9.45 12.74 2.83
C LYS A 230 7.96 12.84 3.18
N ILE A 231 7.66 13.30 4.38
CA ILE A 231 6.31 13.47 4.93
C ILE A 231 6.14 14.93 5.34
N VAL A 232 5.08 15.56 4.86
CA VAL A 232 4.67 16.93 5.24
C VAL A 232 3.61 16.82 6.32
N LEU A 233 3.95 17.18 7.56
CA LEU A 233 3.07 17.00 8.73
C LEU A 233 1.72 17.74 8.59
N ASP A 234 1.74 18.95 8.06
CA ASP A 234 0.56 19.83 7.96
C ASP A 234 -0.48 19.36 6.91
N SER A 235 -0.11 18.47 6.00
CA SER A 235 -0.98 18.01 4.89
C SER A 235 -1.06 16.49 4.70
N GLY A 236 -0.27 15.71 5.43
CA GLY A 236 -0.16 14.26 5.27
C GLY A 236 0.49 13.82 3.95
N GLU A 237 1.00 14.72 3.10
CA GLU A 237 1.62 14.34 1.82
C GLU A 237 2.88 13.48 2.05
N VAL A 238 2.94 12.34 1.36
CA VAL A 238 4.07 11.39 1.42
C VAL A 238 4.69 11.26 0.03
N GLU A 239 6.00 11.47 -0.10
CA GLU A 239 6.74 11.49 -1.37
C GLU A 239 7.98 10.59 -1.31
N THR A 240 8.13 9.61 -2.21
CA THR A 240 9.35 8.79 -2.35
C THR A 240 10.50 9.63 -2.90
N VAL A 241 11.42 10.04 -2.03
CA VAL A 241 12.60 10.83 -2.42
C VAL A 241 13.67 9.92 -3.04
N LEU A 242 14.00 8.83 -2.34
CA LEU A 242 14.99 7.84 -2.76
C LEU A 242 14.40 6.42 -2.71
N ASN A 243 14.84 5.55 -3.61
CA ASN A 243 14.69 4.11 -3.48
C ASN A 243 16.06 3.46 -3.71
N ILE A 244 16.58 2.76 -2.70
CA ILE A 244 17.96 2.28 -2.67
C ILE A 244 17.95 0.80 -3.04
N LYS A 245 18.25 0.51 -4.31
CA LYS A 245 18.16 -0.83 -4.90
C LYS A 245 19.02 -1.82 -4.09
N ASN A 246 18.39 -2.91 -3.62
CA ASN A 246 18.99 -4.00 -2.83
C ASN A 246 19.51 -3.64 -1.42
N ALA A 247 19.12 -2.51 -0.81
CA ALA A 247 19.50 -2.15 0.55
C ALA A 247 18.37 -2.33 1.57
N VAL A 248 18.72 -2.72 2.80
CA VAL A 248 17.85 -2.76 3.98
C VAL A 248 18.23 -1.59 4.89
N ILE A 249 17.54 -0.47 4.76
CA ILE A 249 17.86 0.75 5.50
C ILE A 249 17.38 0.63 6.95
N ASN A 250 18.31 0.81 7.90
CA ASN A 250 18.03 0.66 9.34
C ASN A 250 17.94 1.99 10.10
N LYS A 251 18.56 3.06 9.59
CA LYS A 251 18.64 4.36 10.26
C LYS A 251 18.87 5.48 9.25
N ILE A 252 18.32 6.67 9.53
CA ILE A 252 18.53 7.89 8.74
C ILE A 252 18.96 9.07 9.63
N MET A 253 19.84 9.91 9.08
CA MET A 253 20.47 11.03 9.77
C MET A 253 20.74 12.18 8.80
N PHE A 254 20.74 13.43 9.27
CA PHE A 254 21.25 14.57 8.50
C PHE A 254 22.46 15.22 9.20
N SER A 255 23.39 15.72 8.38
CA SER A 255 24.45 16.64 8.83
C SER A 255 24.80 17.61 7.71
N LYS A 256 24.73 18.92 7.99
CA LYS A 256 25.04 20.02 7.04
C LYS A 256 24.44 19.84 5.63
N GLY A 257 23.13 19.63 5.54
CA GLY A 257 22.45 19.42 4.26
C GLY A 257 22.71 18.07 3.57
N THR A 258 23.51 17.17 4.14
CA THR A 258 23.69 15.79 3.63
C THR A 258 22.77 14.83 4.38
N LEU A 259 21.96 14.07 3.65
CA LEU A 259 21.23 12.90 4.14
C LEU A 259 22.17 11.69 4.17
N TYR A 260 22.18 10.96 5.27
CA TYR A 260 22.86 9.67 5.45
C TYR A 260 21.83 8.58 5.74
N ALA A 261 21.97 7.43 5.09
CA ALA A 261 21.15 6.24 5.30
C ALA A 261 22.03 5.00 5.35
N THR A 262 21.74 4.06 6.26
CA THR A 262 22.69 2.97 6.56
C THR A 262 22.07 1.60 6.48
N ASP A 263 22.74 0.72 5.75
CA ASP A 263 22.49 -0.72 5.68
C ASP A 263 23.48 -1.43 6.61
N MET A 264 22.99 -1.87 7.77
CA MET A 264 23.80 -2.49 8.82
C MET A 264 24.17 -3.94 8.49
N GLN A 265 23.44 -4.59 7.57
CA GLN A 265 23.71 -5.98 7.15
C GLN A 265 24.96 -6.07 6.28
N THR A 266 25.15 -5.11 5.39
CA THR A 266 26.30 -5.02 4.47
C THR A 266 27.45 -4.19 5.04
N GLY A 267 27.18 -3.38 6.07
CA GLY A 267 28.13 -2.41 6.66
C GLY A 267 28.28 -1.14 5.84
N THR A 268 27.23 -0.74 5.10
CA THR A 268 27.29 0.33 4.10
C THR A 268 26.59 1.61 4.59
N VAL A 269 27.28 2.73 4.46
CA VAL A 269 26.72 4.06 4.66
C VAL A 269 26.56 4.72 3.28
N HIS A 270 25.31 5.01 2.92
CA HIS A 270 24.96 5.75 1.72
C HIS A 270 24.65 7.21 2.10
N PHE A 271 25.01 8.17 1.26
CA PHE A 271 24.77 9.58 1.53
C PHE A 271 24.54 10.43 0.27
N TRP A 272 23.68 11.43 0.38
CA TRP A 272 23.24 12.33 -0.69
C TRP A 272 23.20 13.78 -0.21
N ASP A 273 23.56 14.70 -1.10
CA ASP A 273 23.32 16.13 -0.89
C ASP A 273 21.83 16.46 -1.04
N LYS A 274 21.25 17.24 -0.11
CA LYS A 274 19.82 17.60 -0.15
C LYS A 274 19.44 18.41 -1.39
N GLY A 275 20.37 19.15 -1.98
CA GLY A 275 20.22 19.82 -3.27
C GLY A 275 20.28 18.90 -4.49
N THR A 276 20.64 17.62 -4.34
CA THR A 276 20.47 16.59 -5.38
C THR A 276 19.21 15.75 -5.17
N LEU A 277 18.77 15.52 -3.93
CA LEU A 277 17.49 14.85 -3.61
C LEU A 277 16.28 15.46 -4.32
N ALA A 278 16.24 16.79 -4.38
CA ALA A 278 15.12 17.56 -4.95
C ALA A 278 15.18 17.73 -6.47
N LYS A 279 16.18 17.15 -7.16
CA LYS A 279 16.26 17.24 -8.63
C LYS A 279 15.45 16.12 -9.25
N GLU A 280 14.41 16.49 -9.97
CA GLU A 280 13.88 15.63 -11.03
C GLU A 280 14.99 15.31 -12.02
N ASN A 281 15.06 14.05 -12.43
CA ASN A 281 15.88 13.61 -13.54
C ASN A 281 14.94 13.25 -14.69
N ASP A 282 15.37 13.45 -15.94
CA ASP A 282 14.55 13.11 -17.11
C ASP A 282 14.11 11.63 -17.11
N ASN A 283 14.89 10.77 -16.44
CA ASN A 283 14.66 9.33 -16.31
C ASN A 283 13.73 8.90 -15.16
N SER A 284 13.31 9.77 -14.23
CA SER A 284 12.41 9.37 -13.13
C SER A 284 10.94 9.32 -13.57
N LEU A 285 10.20 8.30 -13.12
CA LEU A 285 8.76 8.13 -13.37
C LEU A 285 7.98 8.45 -12.09
N THR A 286 7.16 9.49 -12.09
CA THR A 286 6.38 9.92 -10.91
C THR A 286 4.95 9.41 -10.98
N ILE A 287 4.50 8.70 -9.93
CA ILE A 287 3.17 8.11 -9.82
C ILE A 287 2.42 8.76 -8.65
N ILE A 288 1.35 9.50 -8.92
CA ILE A 288 0.46 9.99 -7.86
C ILE A 288 -0.52 8.89 -7.44
N THR A 289 -0.78 8.80 -6.15
CA THR A 289 -1.65 7.79 -5.52
C THR A 289 -2.57 8.43 -4.48
N LEU A 290 -3.66 7.73 -4.17
CA LEU A 290 -4.49 7.97 -2.99
C LEU A 290 -4.16 6.99 -1.85
N ASP A 291 -3.56 5.83 -2.17
CA ASP A 291 -2.99 4.89 -1.19
C ASP A 291 -1.50 5.22 -0.92
N PRO A 292 -1.13 5.67 0.28
CA PRO A 292 0.25 5.99 0.65
C PRO A 292 1.16 4.76 0.81
N ASN A 293 0.63 3.54 0.68
CA ASN A 293 1.32 2.28 0.88
C ASN A 293 1.45 1.46 -0.41
N ILE A 294 1.02 1.99 -1.56
CA ILE A 294 1.06 1.32 -2.86
C ILE A 294 2.47 0.81 -3.22
N GLU A 295 3.53 1.55 -2.87
CA GLU A 295 4.93 1.17 -3.09
C GLU A 295 5.37 -0.07 -2.29
N MET A 296 4.62 -0.43 -1.23
CA MET A 296 4.91 -1.58 -0.39
C MET A 296 4.40 -2.90 -0.99
N SER A 297 3.46 -2.86 -1.93
CA SER A 297 2.90 -4.05 -2.58
C SER A 297 3.94 -4.83 -3.39
N THR A 298 3.80 -6.16 -3.40
CA THR A 298 4.73 -7.08 -4.08
C THR A 298 4.75 -6.88 -5.59
N GLU A 299 3.60 -6.55 -6.16
CA GLU A 299 3.31 -6.41 -7.57
C GLU A 299 3.92 -5.11 -8.13
N ILE A 300 3.85 -4.01 -7.36
CA ILE A 300 4.49 -2.74 -7.71
C ILE A 300 6.01 -2.84 -7.59
N LYS A 301 6.53 -3.55 -6.59
CA LYS A 301 7.97 -3.86 -6.48
C LYS A 301 8.45 -4.66 -7.68
N ALA A 302 7.73 -5.71 -8.08
CA ALA A 302 8.03 -6.49 -9.27
C ALA A 302 7.97 -5.63 -10.57
N ALA A 303 7.02 -4.70 -10.68
CA ALA A 303 6.90 -3.79 -11.82
C ALA A 303 8.09 -2.83 -11.91
N ASN A 304 8.48 -2.23 -10.78
CA ASN A 304 9.65 -1.37 -10.67
C ASN A 304 10.96 -2.13 -10.96
N GLU A 305 11.07 -3.39 -10.52
CA GLU A 305 12.19 -4.27 -10.86
C GLU A 305 12.28 -4.60 -12.36
N LEU A 306 11.16 -4.97 -13.00
CA LEU A 306 11.15 -5.27 -14.44
C LEU A 306 11.43 -4.01 -15.27
N LEU A 307 10.89 -2.85 -14.87
CA LEU A 307 11.23 -1.57 -15.48
C LEU A 307 12.72 -1.24 -15.29
N SER A 308 13.26 -1.39 -14.08
CA SER A 308 14.68 -1.17 -13.75
C SER A 308 15.63 -2.08 -14.52
N LYS A 309 15.22 -3.32 -14.86
CA LYS A 309 16.02 -4.25 -15.69
C LYS A 309 16.10 -3.80 -17.16
N LYS A 310 15.13 -3.02 -17.64
CA LYS A 310 15.10 -2.44 -19.00
C LYS A 310 15.63 -0.99 -19.05
N TYR A 311 15.49 -0.25 -17.96
CA TYR A 311 15.91 1.14 -17.79
C TYR A 311 16.63 1.30 -16.43
N PRO A 312 17.95 0.97 -16.34
CA PRO A 312 18.69 0.96 -15.06
C PRO A 312 18.67 2.31 -14.32
N ASP A 313 18.83 3.39 -15.08
CA ASP A 313 18.87 4.79 -14.64
C ASP A 313 17.49 5.34 -14.19
N THR A 314 16.41 4.59 -14.38
CA THR A 314 15.05 5.00 -13.98
C THR A 314 14.79 4.68 -12.50
N GLN A 315 14.22 5.68 -11.82
CA GLN A 315 13.62 5.58 -10.50
C GLN A 315 12.11 5.78 -10.64
N VAL A 316 11.31 4.83 -10.16
CA VAL A 316 9.88 5.07 -9.92
C VAL A 316 9.73 5.76 -8.56
N LYS A 317 9.01 6.89 -8.52
CA LYS A 317 8.66 7.64 -7.31
C LYS A 317 7.15 7.59 -7.10
N PHE A 318 6.71 7.42 -5.85
CA PHE A 318 5.30 7.51 -5.50
C PHE A 318 5.03 8.80 -4.71
N LYS A 319 3.91 9.45 -4.97
CA LYS A 319 3.45 10.62 -4.21
C LYS A 319 2.00 10.45 -3.81
N SER A 320 1.75 10.31 -2.51
CA SER A 320 0.39 10.24 -1.95
C SER A 320 -0.15 11.63 -1.69
N VAL A 321 -1.37 11.91 -2.16
CA VAL A 321 -2.08 13.18 -1.97
C VAL A 321 -3.57 12.94 -1.74
N ALA A 322 -4.26 13.92 -1.13
CA ALA A 322 -5.71 13.87 -1.01
C ALA A 322 -6.41 13.94 -2.39
N LYS A 323 -7.62 13.34 -2.49
CA LYS A 323 -8.36 13.23 -3.75
C LYS A 323 -8.66 14.58 -4.42
N ASP A 324 -8.89 15.62 -3.63
CA ASP A 324 -9.12 16.98 -4.14
C ASP A 324 -7.83 17.64 -4.66
N VAL A 325 -6.66 17.35 -4.07
CA VAL A 325 -5.35 17.81 -4.54
C VAL A 325 -5.03 17.23 -5.91
N LEU A 326 -5.21 15.90 -6.08
CA LEU A 326 -5.09 15.26 -7.40
C LEU A 326 -6.08 15.87 -8.41
N GLY A 327 -7.34 16.08 -8.02
CA GLY A 327 -8.34 16.75 -8.85
C GLY A 327 -7.93 18.16 -9.28
N LYS A 328 -7.37 18.97 -8.38
CA LYS A 328 -6.84 20.31 -8.66
C LYS A 328 -5.68 20.25 -9.66
N LYS A 329 -4.70 19.37 -9.46
CA LYS A 329 -3.55 19.19 -10.36
C LYS A 329 -3.98 18.80 -11.78
N LEU A 330 -4.89 17.83 -11.89
CA LEU A 330 -5.44 17.38 -13.19
C LEU A 330 -6.21 18.49 -13.92
N MET A 331 -6.91 19.36 -13.19
CA MET A 331 -7.68 20.48 -13.77
C MET A 331 -6.81 21.71 -14.09
N ALA A 332 -5.72 21.94 -13.35
CA ALA A 332 -4.68 22.93 -13.68
C ALA A 332 -3.84 22.49 -14.90
N GLY A 333 -3.74 21.18 -15.12
CA GLY A 333 -2.98 20.58 -16.20
C GLY A 333 -1.51 20.32 -15.85
N ASP A 334 -1.20 20.16 -14.57
CA ASP A 334 0.16 19.92 -14.08
C ASP A 334 0.82 18.69 -14.74
N ASP A 335 2.12 18.80 -15.04
CA ASP A 335 2.94 17.77 -15.69
C ASP A 335 4.03 17.18 -14.77
N ASP A 336 4.04 17.52 -13.48
CA ASP A 336 4.94 16.98 -12.43
C ASP A 336 4.63 15.52 -12.02
N PHE A 337 3.81 14.81 -12.80
CA PHE A 337 3.51 13.39 -12.62
C PHE A 337 3.14 12.70 -13.94
N ASP A 338 3.49 11.43 -14.04
CA ASP A 338 3.40 10.63 -15.27
C ASP A 338 2.22 9.65 -15.26
N ILE A 339 1.96 9.07 -14.09
CA ILE A 339 0.85 8.14 -13.83
C ILE A 339 0.07 8.66 -12.63
N PHE A 340 -1.24 8.44 -12.61
CA PHE A 340 -2.05 8.67 -11.41
C PHE A 340 -3.02 7.52 -11.15
N CYS A 341 -3.21 7.23 -9.86
CA CYS A 341 -4.25 6.32 -9.39
C CYS A 341 -5.56 7.12 -9.24
N TYR A 342 -6.64 6.66 -9.86
CA TYR A 342 -7.97 7.24 -9.63
C TYR A 342 -9.05 6.18 -9.75
N ASP A 343 -10.22 6.46 -9.17
CA ASP A 343 -11.25 5.47 -8.93
C ASP A 343 -12.55 5.72 -9.74
N GLU A 344 -12.52 6.74 -10.60
CA GLU A 344 -13.58 7.11 -11.57
C GLU A 344 -13.01 7.19 -12.99
N MET A 345 -13.87 7.03 -14.01
CA MET A 345 -13.49 7.20 -15.42
C MET A 345 -14.56 8.02 -16.18
N ASN A 346 -14.53 9.33 -15.97
CA ASN A 346 -15.52 10.30 -16.45
C ASN A 346 -14.97 11.31 -17.47
N ARG A 347 -13.64 11.40 -17.66
CA ARG A 347 -12.96 12.51 -18.35
C ARG A 347 -11.86 12.03 -19.32
N ASP A 348 -12.14 12.01 -20.63
CA ASP A 348 -11.16 11.65 -21.67
C ASP A 348 -10.30 12.83 -22.18
N ASP A 349 -10.45 13.99 -21.55
CA ASP A 349 -9.71 15.22 -21.86
C ASP A 349 -8.44 15.40 -21.02
N ILE A 350 -8.34 14.77 -19.84
CA ILE A 350 -7.15 14.78 -18.94
C ILE A 350 -6.34 13.46 -18.95
N MET A 351 -6.94 12.38 -19.47
CA MET A 351 -6.33 11.05 -19.58
C MET A 351 -5.69 10.86 -20.96
N GLU A 352 -4.58 10.14 -21.01
CA GLU A 352 -3.98 9.70 -22.27
C GLU A 352 -4.66 8.44 -22.82
N GLY A 353 -4.85 8.37 -24.14
CA GLY A 353 -5.44 7.21 -24.82
C GLY A 353 -4.43 6.08 -24.96
N LEU A 354 -4.71 4.93 -24.32
CA LEU A 354 -3.79 3.81 -24.24
C LEU A 354 -3.81 2.87 -25.45
N ASP A 355 -4.84 2.93 -26.31
CA ASP A 355 -4.93 2.07 -27.51
C ASP A 355 -3.75 2.22 -28.49
N LYS A 356 -3.01 3.34 -28.42
CA LYS A 356 -1.79 3.56 -29.21
C LYS A 356 -0.58 2.77 -28.73
N TYR A 357 -0.62 2.21 -27.51
CA TYR A 357 0.45 1.40 -26.93
C TYR A 357 0.15 -0.08 -27.13
N ALA A 358 0.64 -0.65 -28.24
CA ALA A 358 0.48 -2.09 -28.55
C ALA A 358 0.98 -3.01 -27.43
N SER A 359 1.96 -2.56 -26.64
CA SER A 359 2.47 -3.23 -25.44
C SER A 359 1.49 -3.29 -24.28
N ILE A 360 0.53 -2.36 -24.18
CA ILE A 360 -0.59 -2.42 -23.23
C ILE A 360 -1.75 -3.21 -23.86
N VAL A 361 -2.12 -2.91 -25.10
CA VAL A 361 -3.28 -3.54 -25.76
C VAL A 361 -3.17 -5.06 -25.79
N SER A 362 -1.99 -5.60 -26.14
CA SER A 362 -1.73 -7.05 -26.16
C SER A 362 -1.72 -7.72 -24.79
N ARG A 363 -1.63 -6.97 -23.68
CA ARG A 363 -1.76 -7.54 -22.33
C ARG A 363 -3.20 -7.86 -21.97
N PHE A 364 -4.17 -7.12 -22.50
CA PHE A 364 -5.59 -7.44 -22.28
C PHE A 364 -5.99 -8.79 -22.90
N ASP A 365 -5.24 -9.28 -23.90
CA ASP A 365 -5.45 -10.63 -24.45
C ASP A 365 -5.21 -11.74 -23.41
N ASP A 366 -4.41 -11.50 -22.36
CA ASP A 366 -4.19 -12.42 -21.23
C ASP A 366 -5.23 -12.25 -20.09
N THR A 367 -6.04 -11.18 -20.12
CA THR A 367 -7.01 -10.85 -19.05
C THR A 367 -8.40 -11.46 -19.25
N PHE A 368 -9.25 -11.38 -18.23
CA PHE A 368 -10.67 -11.76 -18.33
C PHE A 368 -11.44 -10.97 -19.41
N GLU A 369 -12.41 -11.64 -20.04
CA GLU A 369 -13.35 -11.00 -20.95
C GLU A 369 -14.15 -9.91 -20.22
N GLY A 370 -14.52 -8.83 -20.90
CA GLY A 370 -15.15 -7.64 -20.31
C GLY A 370 -14.17 -6.68 -19.61
N LEU A 371 -13.02 -7.13 -19.08
CA LEU A 371 -12.11 -6.28 -18.32
C LEU A 371 -11.55 -5.10 -19.13
N LYS A 372 -11.21 -5.29 -20.41
CA LYS A 372 -10.82 -4.18 -21.30
C LYS A 372 -11.93 -3.13 -21.40
N GLY A 373 -13.20 -3.56 -21.42
CA GLY A 373 -14.37 -2.69 -21.42
C GLY A 373 -14.50 -1.87 -20.14
N LEU A 374 -14.26 -2.47 -18.98
CA LEU A 374 -14.20 -1.77 -17.69
C LEU A 374 -13.06 -0.75 -17.60
N CYS A 375 -12.02 -0.90 -18.42
CA CYS A 375 -10.88 0.03 -18.53
C CYS A 375 -11.04 1.06 -19.68
N SER A 376 -12.21 1.11 -20.32
CA SER A 376 -12.49 1.93 -21.50
C SER A 376 -13.68 2.87 -21.30
N TYR A 377 -13.59 4.07 -21.87
CA TYR A 377 -14.63 5.09 -21.82
C TYR A 377 -14.78 5.77 -23.18
N LYS A 378 -16.02 6.00 -23.62
CA LYS A 378 -16.37 6.45 -24.99
C LYS A 378 -15.68 5.64 -26.11
N GLY A 379 -15.46 4.34 -25.88
CA GLY A 379 -14.79 3.44 -26.83
C GLY A 379 -13.25 3.57 -26.91
N LYS A 380 -12.62 4.36 -26.03
CA LYS A 380 -11.16 4.47 -25.89
C LYS A 380 -10.71 3.71 -24.64
N LEU A 381 -9.63 2.94 -24.73
CA LEU A 381 -8.91 2.43 -23.56
C LEU A 381 -8.17 3.61 -22.90
N LEU A 382 -8.49 3.95 -21.66
CA LEU A 382 -7.87 5.06 -20.93
C LEU A 382 -7.02 4.60 -19.74
N SER A 383 -7.21 3.37 -19.27
CA SER A 383 -6.57 2.90 -18.04
C SER A 383 -6.14 1.43 -18.08
N VAL A 384 -5.49 1.01 -17.00
CA VAL A 384 -5.36 -0.39 -16.60
C VAL A 384 -5.87 -0.52 -15.15
N PRO A 385 -6.42 -1.68 -14.73
CA PRO A 385 -6.90 -1.84 -13.37
C PRO A 385 -5.71 -1.92 -12.40
N TYR A 386 -5.82 -1.23 -11.29
CA TYR A 386 -4.89 -1.30 -10.15
C TYR A 386 -5.48 -2.19 -9.04
N ASP A 387 -6.73 -1.98 -8.68
CA ASP A 387 -7.45 -2.83 -7.71
C ASP A 387 -8.89 -3.10 -8.15
N MET A 388 -9.41 -4.28 -7.82
CA MET A 388 -10.75 -4.73 -8.20
C MET A 388 -11.37 -5.64 -7.13
N MET A 389 -12.59 -5.32 -6.69
CA MET A 389 -13.41 -6.14 -5.81
C MET A 389 -14.86 -6.22 -6.30
N PHE A 390 -15.40 -7.43 -6.30
CA PHE A 390 -16.82 -7.72 -6.52
C PHE A 390 -17.20 -8.98 -5.73
N GLU A 391 -18.50 -9.29 -5.67
CA GLU A 391 -19.03 -10.28 -4.74
C GLU A 391 -19.81 -11.41 -5.42
N GLY A 392 -19.73 -12.60 -4.82
CA GLY A 392 -20.57 -13.76 -5.09
C GLY A 392 -21.35 -14.16 -3.85
N PHE A 393 -22.26 -15.12 -3.99
CA PHE A 393 -22.95 -15.72 -2.86
C PHE A 393 -22.31 -17.07 -2.52
N GLU A 394 -21.82 -17.24 -1.29
CA GLU A 394 -21.41 -18.54 -0.76
C GLU A 394 -22.60 -19.27 -0.13
N VAL A 395 -22.79 -20.52 -0.56
CA VAL A 395 -23.90 -21.38 -0.18
C VAL A 395 -23.59 -22.13 1.12
N ASN A 396 -24.42 -21.93 2.14
CA ASN A 396 -24.44 -22.75 3.35
C ASN A 396 -25.03 -24.14 3.01
N ASN A 397 -24.19 -25.03 2.49
CA ASN A 397 -24.60 -26.35 1.97
C ASN A 397 -25.30 -27.22 3.02
N SER A 398 -24.91 -27.11 4.30
CA SER A 398 -25.52 -27.83 5.41
C SER A 398 -26.96 -27.36 5.64
N LEU A 399 -27.18 -26.04 5.64
CA LEU A 399 -28.52 -25.46 5.77
C LEU A 399 -29.39 -25.72 4.54
N ALA A 400 -28.84 -25.56 3.33
CA ALA A 400 -29.53 -25.87 2.08
C ALA A 400 -30.08 -27.31 2.08
N LYS A 401 -29.27 -28.26 2.55
CA LYS A 401 -29.67 -29.66 2.73
C LYS A 401 -30.71 -29.85 3.84
N LYS A 402 -30.60 -29.14 4.99
CA LYS A 402 -31.58 -29.22 6.09
C LYS A 402 -32.96 -28.70 5.67
N LEU A 403 -32.99 -27.61 4.91
CA LEU A 403 -34.21 -26.97 4.40
C LEU A 403 -34.83 -27.69 3.18
N GLY A 404 -34.09 -28.63 2.56
CA GLY A 404 -34.52 -29.35 1.36
C GLY A 404 -34.57 -28.50 0.08
N VAL A 405 -33.96 -27.32 0.08
CA VAL A 405 -34.07 -26.34 -1.02
C VAL A 405 -33.08 -26.62 -2.16
N LYS A 406 -33.52 -26.40 -3.41
CA LYS A 406 -32.62 -26.42 -4.57
C LYS A 406 -31.95 -25.06 -4.73
N VAL A 407 -30.62 -25.06 -4.76
CA VAL A 407 -29.79 -23.88 -4.98
C VAL A 407 -29.59 -23.63 -6.49
N PRO A 408 -29.49 -22.37 -6.96
CA PRO A 408 -29.17 -22.07 -8.36
C PRO A 408 -27.76 -22.52 -8.76
N ASP A 409 -27.62 -23.10 -9.96
CA ASP A 409 -26.32 -23.47 -10.55
C ASP A 409 -25.88 -22.54 -11.69
N ASN A 410 -26.73 -21.59 -12.09
CA ASN A 410 -26.50 -20.63 -13.17
C ASN A 410 -26.94 -19.22 -12.74
N GLU A 411 -26.89 -18.27 -13.66
CA GLU A 411 -27.50 -16.95 -13.53
C GLU A 411 -29.01 -17.05 -13.31
N TRP A 412 -29.55 -16.21 -12.45
CA TRP A 412 -30.91 -16.29 -11.90
C TRP A 412 -31.39 -14.91 -11.45
N THR A 413 -32.68 -14.77 -11.22
CA THR A 413 -33.37 -13.48 -11.02
C THR A 413 -33.77 -13.21 -9.57
N TRP A 414 -34.06 -11.94 -9.27
CA TRP A 414 -34.64 -11.56 -7.99
C TRP A 414 -36.03 -12.19 -7.72
N ASP A 415 -36.82 -12.50 -8.76
CA ASP A 415 -38.08 -13.25 -8.61
C ASP A 415 -37.80 -14.65 -8.00
N GLU A 416 -36.81 -15.35 -8.55
CA GLU A 416 -36.38 -16.68 -8.09
C GLU A 416 -35.70 -16.63 -6.70
N PHE A 417 -35.02 -15.52 -6.38
CA PHE A 417 -34.54 -15.23 -5.02
C PHE A 417 -35.69 -15.13 -4.03
N TYR A 418 -36.78 -14.42 -4.36
CA TYR A 418 -37.95 -14.31 -3.48
C TYR A 418 -38.71 -15.64 -3.31
N ASP A 419 -38.84 -16.43 -4.37
CA ASP A 419 -39.42 -17.78 -4.28
C ASP A 419 -38.58 -18.72 -3.40
N LEU A 420 -37.25 -18.69 -3.58
CA LEU A 420 -36.32 -19.43 -2.72
C LEU A 420 -36.31 -18.90 -1.28
N ALA A 421 -36.52 -17.60 -1.06
CA ALA A 421 -36.51 -17.00 0.28
C ALA A 421 -37.68 -17.50 1.15
N LYS A 422 -38.89 -17.58 0.57
CA LYS A 422 -40.04 -18.22 1.22
C LYS A 422 -39.79 -19.69 1.55
N ALA A 423 -39.18 -20.43 0.62
CA ALA A 423 -38.86 -21.84 0.82
C ALA A 423 -37.75 -22.04 1.87
N ALA A 424 -36.83 -21.08 1.99
CA ALA A 424 -35.73 -21.11 2.95
C ALA A 424 -36.15 -20.69 4.36
N ARG A 425 -37.17 -19.84 4.52
CA ARG A 425 -37.63 -19.35 5.83
C ARG A 425 -38.51 -20.36 6.56
N GLN A 426 -37.86 -21.27 7.28
CA GLN A 426 -38.45 -22.36 8.06
C GLN A 426 -38.14 -22.21 9.56
N ASP A 427 -39.06 -22.70 10.39
CA ASP A 427 -38.73 -23.21 11.73
C ASP A 427 -37.96 -24.52 11.53
N ILE A 428 -36.75 -24.61 12.08
CA ILE A 428 -35.88 -25.80 12.00
C ILE A 428 -35.51 -26.36 13.38
N ASN A 429 -36.12 -25.84 14.46
CA ASN A 429 -35.87 -26.21 15.84
C ASN A 429 -37.14 -26.74 16.56
N ASN A 430 -38.33 -26.32 16.11
CA ASN A 430 -39.69 -26.62 16.55
C ASN A 430 -40.17 -25.86 17.81
N ASP A 431 -39.68 -24.64 18.06
CA ASP A 431 -40.19 -23.72 19.09
C ASP A 431 -41.42 -22.91 18.65
N GLY A 432 -41.72 -22.87 17.34
CA GLY A 432 -42.84 -22.14 16.74
C GLY A 432 -42.47 -20.80 16.09
N GLU A 433 -41.23 -20.33 16.28
CA GLU A 433 -40.65 -19.21 15.53
C GLU A 433 -39.80 -19.72 14.36
N LYS A 434 -39.58 -18.87 13.34
CA LYS A 434 -38.78 -19.25 12.19
C LYS A 434 -37.31 -18.86 12.40
N ASP A 435 -36.43 -19.84 12.37
CA ASP A 435 -34.98 -19.68 12.60
C ASP A 435 -34.21 -18.99 11.46
N THR A 436 -34.63 -19.20 10.20
CA THR A 436 -33.73 -19.20 9.03
C THR A 436 -34.08 -18.16 7.97
N TYR A 437 -33.07 -17.61 7.30
CA TYR A 437 -33.22 -16.54 6.29
C TYR A 437 -32.38 -16.81 5.04
N ILE A 438 -32.74 -16.22 3.90
CA ILE A 438 -31.99 -16.40 2.65
C ILE A 438 -30.63 -15.67 2.66
N LEU A 439 -30.58 -14.49 3.28
CA LEU A 439 -29.47 -13.55 3.28
C LEU A 439 -29.52 -12.71 4.57
N ASN A 440 -28.37 -12.21 5.01
CA ASN A 440 -28.27 -11.16 6.04
C ASN A 440 -27.84 -9.84 5.39
N VAL A 441 -28.43 -8.72 5.80
CA VAL A 441 -28.15 -7.38 5.27
C VAL A 441 -27.88 -6.43 6.43
N ASN A 442 -26.63 -5.97 6.53
CA ASN A 442 -26.25 -4.91 7.44
C ASN A 442 -26.77 -3.56 6.90
N LEU A 443 -27.50 -2.80 7.73
CA LEU A 443 -28.09 -1.49 7.41
C LEU A 443 -27.30 -0.31 8.01
N GLY A 444 -26.18 -0.57 8.66
CA GLY A 444 -25.33 0.39 9.36
C GLY A 444 -24.63 1.41 8.46
N VAL A 445 -23.56 2.02 8.99
CA VAL A 445 -22.87 3.12 8.31
C VAL A 445 -22.17 2.58 7.04
N GLY A 446 -22.41 3.23 5.89
CA GLY A 446 -21.85 2.87 4.59
C GLY A 446 -22.70 1.92 3.73
N TYR A 447 -23.42 0.96 4.31
CA TYR A 447 -24.12 -0.07 3.53
C TYR A 447 -25.55 0.32 3.15
N GLY A 448 -25.89 0.21 1.87
CA GLY A 448 -27.26 0.31 1.34
C GLY A 448 -27.86 -1.08 1.07
N PRO A 449 -29.10 -1.14 0.52
CA PRO A 449 -29.67 -2.40 0.04
C PRO A 449 -28.78 -3.06 -1.02
N TYR A 450 -28.53 -4.37 -0.93
CA TYR A 450 -27.57 -5.09 -1.78
C TYR A 450 -27.76 -4.90 -3.30
N PHE A 451 -28.99 -4.64 -3.76
CA PHE A 451 -29.29 -4.42 -5.17
C PHE A 451 -28.91 -3.01 -5.69
N LEU A 452 -28.47 -2.08 -4.83
CA LEU A 452 -28.33 -0.65 -5.14
C LEU A 452 -27.26 -0.37 -6.20
N ASP A 453 -26.03 -0.89 -6.02
CA ASP A 453 -24.93 -0.72 -6.99
C ASP A 453 -25.29 -1.30 -8.35
N ARG A 454 -26.01 -2.43 -8.35
CA ARG A 454 -26.52 -3.07 -9.56
C ARG A 454 -27.56 -2.21 -10.27
N CYS A 455 -28.34 -1.44 -9.52
CA CYS A 455 -29.26 -0.46 -10.08
C CYS A 455 -28.54 0.77 -10.65
N LEU A 456 -27.48 1.27 -9.99
CA LEU A 456 -26.59 2.30 -10.56
C LEU A 456 -25.99 1.86 -11.90
N CYS A 457 -25.52 0.60 -11.99
CA CYS A 457 -25.01 -0.02 -13.23
C CYS A 457 -26.08 -0.24 -14.34
N THR A 458 -27.36 -0.26 -13.98
CA THR A 458 -28.47 -0.71 -14.86
C THR A 458 -29.34 0.44 -15.36
N PHE A 459 -29.67 1.39 -14.49
CA PHE A 459 -30.65 2.44 -14.76
C PHE A 459 -30.04 3.79 -15.13
N ILE A 460 -28.71 3.92 -15.13
CA ILE A 460 -28.02 5.12 -15.60
C ILE A 460 -27.26 4.83 -16.90
N ASP A 461 -27.49 5.70 -17.89
CA ASP A 461 -26.80 5.75 -19.17
C ASP A 461 -25.84 6.95 -19.15
N TYR A 462 -24.57 6.71 -18.81
CA TYR A 462 -23.57 7.77 -18.61
C TYR A 462 -23.34 8.59 -19.88
N ASP A 463 -23.16 7.91 -21.03
CA ASP A 463 -22.90 8.57 -22.31
C ASP A 463 -24.07 9.47 -22.77
N LYS A 464 -25.30 9.15 -22.37
CA LYS A 464 -26.50 9.97 -22.63
C LYS A 464 -26.89 10.90 -21.47
N ARG A 465 -26.09 10.95 -20.39
CA ARG A 465 -26.36 11.73 -19.17
C ARG A 465 -27.80 11.57 -18.65
N ARG A 466 -28.30 10.32 -18.61
CA ARG A 466 -29.71 10.02 -18.30
C ARG A 466 -29.89 8.89 -17.29
N ALA A 467 -30.75 9.11 -16.31
CA ALA A 467 -31.30 8.07 -15.45
C ALA A 467 -32.66 7.52 -15.93
N SER A 468 -33.06 6.39 -15.38
CA SER A 468 -34.33 5.69 -15.67
C SER A 468 -34.89 4.94 -14.44
N PHE A 469 -34.69 5.52 -13.25
CA PHE A 469 -35.25 4.99 -12.00
C PHE A 469 -36.77 5.18 -11.93
N ASP A 470 -37.35 6.01 -12.79
CA ASP A 470 -38.80 6.13 -12.98
C ASP A 470 -39.44 4.91 -13.67
N SER A 471 -38.64 3.96 -14.19
CA SER A 471 -39.09 2.75 -14.88
C SER A 471 -39.92 1.79 -14.01
N SER A 472 -40.71 0.96 -14.70
CA SER A 472 -41.39 -0.20 -14.12
C SER A 472 -40.40 -1.12 -13.39
N GLU A 473 -39.28 -1.47 -14.04
CA GLU A 473 -38.33 -2.45 -13.52
C GLU A 473 -37.65 -1.98 -12.22
N PHE A 474 -37.40 -0.67 -12.03
CA PHE A 474 -36.91 -0.16 -10.75
C PHE A 474 -38.00 -0.16 -9.66
N LYS A 475 -39.22 0.28 -10.01
CA LYS A 475 -40.36 0.24 -9.08
C LYS A 475 -40.69 -1.19 -8.63
N ASP A 476 -40.49 -2.18 -9.48
CA ASP A 476 -40.78 -3.58 -9.17
C ASP A 476 -39.68 -4.23 -8.31
N ILE A 477 -38.38 -3.90 -8.47
CA ILE A 477 -37.36 -4.34 -7.50
C ILE A 477 -37.54 -3.65 -6.14
N LEU A 478 -37.97 -2.39 -6.08
CA LEU A 478 -38.33 -1.74 -4.81
C LEU A 478 -39.50 -2.46 -4.12
N LYS A 479 -40.60 -2.74 -4.83
CA LYS A 479 -41.74 -3.51 -4.30
C LYS A 479 -41.29 -4.88 -3.78
N LEU A 480 -40.44 -5.57 -4.54
CA LEU A 480 -39.94 -6.90 -4.18
C LEU A 480 -39.04 -6.86 -2.93
N TRP A 481 -38.19 -5.84 -2.80
CA TRP A 481 -37.38 -5.65 -1.59
C TRP A 481 -38.24 -5.31 -0.37
N LYS A 482 -39.24 -4.44 -0.53
CA LYS A 482 -40.22 -4.18 0.53
C LYS A 482 -40.96 -5.45 0.93
N LYS A 483 -41.33 -6.31 -0.04
CA LYS A 483 -41.95 -7.61 0.22
C LYS A 483 -41.02 -8.57 0.98
N LEU A 484 -39.74 -8.61 0.64
CA LEU A 484 -38.73 -9.41 1.37
C LEU A 484 -38.57 -8.96 2.83
N LYS A 485 -38.72 -7.66 3.13
CA LYS A 485 -38.74 -7.13 4.50
C LYS A 485 -40.07 -7.41 5.21
N ASP A 486 -41.20 -7.09 4.58
CA ASP A 486 -42.51 -7.15 5.21
C ASP A 486 -43.02 -8.61 5.39
N GLU A 487 -42.47 -9.57 4.64
CA GLU A 487 -42.64 -11.02 4.86
C GLU A 487 -41.49 -11.66 5.70
N ASP A 488 -40.59 -10.85 6.28
CA ASP A 488 -39.49 -11.26 7.16
C ASP A 488 -38.48 -12.25 6.53
N LEU A 489 -38.31 -12.24 5.21
CA LEU A 489 -37.57 -13.27 4.47
C LEU A 489 -36.05 -13.06 4.43
N VAL A 490 -35.60 -11.82 4.63
CA VAL A 490 -34.19 -11.40 4.71
C VAL A 490 -33.95 -10.85 6.10
N LYS A 491 -32.86 -11.27 6.75
CA LYS A 491 -32.48 -10.69 8.05
C LYS A 491 -31.87 -9.31 7.81
N PHE A 492 -32.37 -8.31 8.52
CA PHE A 492 -31.81 -6.97 8.57
C PHE A 492 -31.23 -6.72 9.95
N ASP A 493 -29.98 -6.25 10.02
CA ASP A 493 -29.37 -5.87 11.31
C ASP A 493 -28.43 -4.66 11.17
N MET A 494 -27.97 -4.16 12.32
CA MET A 494 -27.13 -2.96 12.44
C MET A 494 -25.71 -3.28 12.94
N GLU A 495 -25.46 -4.51 13.39
CA GLU A 495 -24.34 -4.87 14.26
C GLU A 495 -23.48 -6.04 13.74
N THR A 496 -24.00 -6.87 12.82
CA THR A 496 -23.23 -8.02 12.32
C THR A 496 -22.26 -7.55 11.24
N GLU A 497 -20.95 -7.76 11.41
CA GLU A 497 -19.97 -7.46 10.36
C GLU A 497 -20.32 -8.23 9.07
N PRO A 498 -20.16 -7.60 7.88
CA PRO A 498 -20.36 -8.29 6.62
C PRO A 498 -19.37 -9.46 6.46
N PHE A 499 -19.73 -10.41 5.60
CA PHE A 499 -18.92 -11.62 5.29
C PHE A 499 -18.74 -12.64 6.44
N ILE A 500 -19.28 -12.41 7.65
CA ILE A 500 -19.40 -13.45 8.69
C ILE A 500 -20.35 -14.57 8.21
N ILE A 501 -19.86 -15.82 8.21
CA ILE A 501 -20.68 -17.00 7.90
C ILE A 501 -21.63 -17.28 9.08
N ASN A 502 -22.92 -17.02 8.89
CA ASN A 502 -23.95 -17.31 9.89
C ASN A 502 -24.69 -18.63 9.57
N HIS A 503 -24.76 -19.52 10.55
CA HIS A 503 -25.31 -20.87 10.37
C HIS A 503 -26.81 -20.92 9.99
N ASN A 504 -27.59 -19.89 10.31
CA ASN A 504 -29.02 -19.78 9.97
C ASN A 504 -29.28 -19.02 8.66
N ILE A 505 -28.23 -18.58 7.96
CA ILE A 505 -28.30 -17.85 6.68
C ILE A 505 -27.93 -18.78 5.53
N LEU A 506 -28.74 -18.80 4.46
CA LEU A 506 -28.55 -19.68 3.30
C LEU A 506 -27.41 -19.21 2.38
N PHE A 507 -27.35 -17.91 2.10
CA PHE A 507 -26.30 -17.27 1.29
C PHE A 507 -25.57 -16.21 2.09
N ASN A 508 -24.26 -16.36 2.20
CA ASN A 508 -23.38 -15.35 2.77
C ASN A 508 -22.72 -14.58 1.62
N LEU A 509 -22.55 -13.27 1.76
CA LEU A 509 -21.74 -12.50 0.82
C LEU A 509 -20.30 -13.01 0.87
N ALA A 510 -19.63 -13.09 -0.28
CA ALA A 510 -18.24 -13.51 -0.37
C ALA A 510 -17.48 -12.62 -1.38
N PRO A 511 -16.37 -11.97 -0.98
CA PRO A 511 -15.53 -11.26 -1.93
C PRO A 511 -14.92 -12.28 -2.89
N MET A 512 -15.00 -12.00 -4.19
CA MET A 512 -14.59 -12.93 -5.23
C MET A 512 -13.08 -12.90 -5.43
N HIS A 513 -12.44 -14.07 -5.42
CA HIS A 513 -11.01 -14.22 -5.70
C HIS A 513 -10.68 -15.57 -6.37
N MET A 514 -9.44 -15.73 -6.85
CA MET A 514 -8.97 -16.88 -7.62
C MET A 514 -8.54 -18.07 -6.75
N ALA A 515 -8.68 -17.97 -5.42
CA ALA A 515 -8.32 -19.00 -4.46
C ALA A 515 -9.51 -19.48 -3.59
N MET A 516 -10.68 -19.65 -4.22
CA MET A 516 -11.92 -20.10 -3.55
C MET A 516 -12.07 -21.62 -3.46
N GLY A 517 -11.13 -22.40 -4.00
CA GLY A 517 -11.17 -23.86 -4.00
C GLY A 517 -12.52 -24.44 -4.46
N ASP A 518 -13.03 -25.39 -3.68
CA ASP A 518 -14.32 -26.06 -3.87
C ASP A 518 -15.45 -25.46 -3.00
N ARG A 519 -15.31 -24.23 -2.47
CA ARG A 519 -16.42 -23.48 -1.85
C ARG A 519 -17.59 -23.43 -2.82
N ASN A 520 -18.83 -23.64 -2.39
CA ASN A 520 -19.97 -23.60 -3.31
C ASN A 520 -20.39 -22.14 -3.53
N ILE A 521 -19.86 -21.52 -4.58
CA ILE A 521 -20.15 -20.12 -4.94
C ILE A 521 -21.14 -20.09 -6.11
N ILE A 522 -22.08 -19.16 -6.04
CA ILE A 522 -23.08 -18.90 -7.09
C ILE A 522 -23.11 -17.41 -7.45
N TYR A 523 -23.64 -17.09 -8.62
CA TYR A 523 -23.92 -15.71 -9.03
C TYR A 523 -24.90 -15.05 -8.03
N PRO A 524 -24.72 -13.76 -7.69
CA PRO A 524 -25.79 -13.00 -7.05
C PRO A 524 -26.91 -12.70 -8.07
N PRO A 525 -28.20 -12.64 -7.67
CA PRO A 525 -29.32 -12.50 -8.58
C PRO A 525 -29.31 -11.18 -9.38
N VAL A 526 -29.85 -11.22 -10.59
CA VAL A 526 -29.95 -10.06 -11.50
C VAL A 526 -31.39 -9.59 -11.67
N ILE A 527 -31.57 -8.34 -12.13
CA ILE A 527 -32.89 -7.84 -12.53
C ILE A 527 -33.30 -8.55 -13.83
N LYS A 528 -34.57 -8.93 -13.94
CA LYS A 528 -35.11 -9.71 -15.06
C LYS A 528 -34.86 -9.00 -16.40
N GLY A 529 -34.15 -9.66 -17.32
CA GLY A 529 -33.75 -9.09 -18.60
C GLY A 529 -32.61 -8.05 -18.54
N LYS A 530 -32.04 -7.77 -17.37
CA LYS A 530 -30.89 -6.86 -17.16
C LYS A 530 -29.73 -7.65 -16.55
N ASN A 531 -29.08 -8.47 -17.37
CA ASN A 531 -27.99 -9.34 -16.94
C ASN A 531 -26.68 -8.54 -16.78
N VAL A 532 -26.59 -7.80 -15.68
CA VAL A 532 -25.53 -6.84 -15.35
C VAL A 532 -25.07 -7.06 -13.91
N TYR A 533 -23.76 -7.09 -13.71
CA TYR A 533 -23.13 -7.13 -12.39
C TYR A 533 -22.43 -5.80 -12.07
N SER A 534 -22.12 -5.60 -10.80
CA SER A 534 -21.43 -4.41 -10.28
C SER A 534 -20.03 -4.78 -9.79
N ILE A 535 -19.04 -3.96 -10.13
CA ILE A 535 -17.74 -3.96 -9.45
C ILE A 535 -17.83 -2.97 -8.28
N THR A 536 -17.77 -3.49 -7.05
CA THR A 536 -17.95 -2.71 -5.80
C THR A 536 -16.78 -1.76 -5.56
N ILE A 537 -15.54 -2.24 -5.77
CA ILE A 537 -14.33 -1.41 -5.75
C ILE A 537 -13.61 -1.59 -7.07
N MET A 538 -13.36 -0.49 -7.77
CA MET A 538 -12.46 -0.44 -8.91
C MET A 538 -11.57 0.79 -8.77
N ASN A 539 -10.26 0.57 -8.83
CA ASN A 539 -9.23 1.60 -8.88
C ASN A 539 -8.37 1.35 -10.11
N PHE A 540 -7.89 2.42 -10.74
CA PHE A 540 -7.17 2.35 -12.02
C PHE A 540 -5.87 3.12 -11.99
N PHE A 541 -4.90 2.68 -12.80
CA PHE A 541 -3.79 3.53 -13.24
C PHE A 541 -4.15 4.21 -14.57
N PHE A 542 -3.99 5.53 -14.62
CA PHE A 542 -4.08 6.36 -15.81
C PHE A 542 -2.72 6.99 -16.12
N ILE A 543 -2.41 7.23 -17.40
CA ILE A 543 -1.27 8.06 -17.80
C ILE A 543 -1.73 9.53 -17.88
N ASN A 544 -0.99 10.44 -17.25
CA ASN A 544 -1.23 11.88 -17.36
C ASN A 544 -1.04 12.34 -18.81
N LYS A 545 -2.07 12.99 -19.38
CA LYS A 545 -2.03 13.50 -20.75
C LYS A 545 -1.02 14.64 -20.95
N ASN A 546 -0.57 15.31 -19.88
CA ASN A 546 0.39 16.41 -19.98
C ASN A 546 1.85 15.97 -19.75
N SER A 547 2.08 14.87 -19.02
CA SER A 547 3.40 14.25 -18.82
C SER A 547 4.28 14.19 -20.08
N SER A 548 5.56 14.49 -19.93
CA SER A 548 6.56 14.32 -20.99
C SER A 548 6.99 12.86 -21.20
N LYS A 549 6.78 11.98 -20.20
CA LYS A 549 7.38 10.63 -20.10
C LYS A 549 6.41 9.49 -20.41
N LYS A 550 5.29 9.78 -21.10
CA LYS A 550 4.19 8.84 -21.43
C LYS A 550 4.63 7.47 -21.94
N ASN A 551 5.71 7.38 -22.71
CA ASN A 551 6.22 6.10 -23.23
C ASN A 551 6.82 5.23 -22.10
N LEU A 552 7.53 5.83 -21.15
CA LEU A 552 8.06 5.16 -19.96
C LEU A 552 6.92 4.74 -19.02
N ALA A 553 5.90 5.60 -18.89
CA ALA A 553 4.67 5.29 -18.16
C ALA A 553 3.93 4.08 -18.78
N ALA A 554 3.79 4.05 -20.10
CA ALA A 554 3.16 2.93 -20.81
C ALA A 554 3.96 1.62 -20.72
N GLU A 555 5.29 1.70 -20.67
CA GLU A 555 6.17 0.56 -20.39
C GLU A 555 5.95 0.00 -18.97
N PHE A 556 5.83 0.87 -17.95
CA PHE A 556 5.50 0.45 -16.59
C PHE A 556 4.12 -0.23 -16.52
N LEU A 557 3.07 0.34 -17.14
CA LEU A 557 1.74 -0.26 -17.17
C LEU A 557 1.69 -1.59 -17.97
N SER A 558 2.53 -1.74 -19.00
CA SER A 558 2.73 -3.00 -19.72
C SER A 558 3.43 -4.09 -18.90
N GLN A 559 4.35 -3.71 -17.99
CA GLN A 559 4.88 -4.66 -17.01
C GLN A 559 3.83 -4.98 -15.95
N TRP A 560 3.13 -3.98 -15.39
CA TRP A 560 2.09 -4.17 -14.37
C TRP A 560 1.03 -5.20 -14.80
N LEU A 561 0.54 -5.14 -16.03
CA LEU A 561 -0.43 -6.09 -16.58
C LEU A 561 0.15 -7.49 -16.92
N SER A 562 1.44 -7.75 -16.73
CA SER A 562 2.04 -9.02 -17.15
C SER A 562 1.64 -10.18 -16.24
N LYS A 563 1.52 -11.38 -16.83
CA LYS A 563 1.35 -12.64 -16.10
C LYS A 563 2.43 -12.89 -15.04
N SER A 564 3.64 -12.35 -15.23
CA SER A 564 4.74 -12.46 -14.25
C SER A 564 4.56 -11.59 -13.00
N ILE A 565 3.60 -10.66 -13.00
CA ILE A 565 3.27 -9.77 -11.87
C ILE A 565 1.89 -10.10 -11.29
N GLN A 566 0.91 -10.35 -12.17
CA GLN A 566 -0.48 -10.62 -11.80
C GLN A 566 -0.72 -12.07 -11.33
N ILE A 567 0.13 -12.52 -10.40
CA ILE A 567 0.16 -13.88 -9.82
C ILE A 567 -0.63 -13.98 -8.51
N ASN A 568 -1.07 -12.85 -7.94
CA ASN A 568 -1.79 -12.81 -6.68
C ASN A 568 -3.27 -13.21 -6.88
N PRO A 569 -3.74 -14.31 -6.26
CA PRO A 569 -5.10 -14.78 -6.48
C PRO A 569 -6.17 -13.85 -5.92
N SER A 570 -5.84 -12.99 -4.94
CA SER A 570 -6.80 -12.17 -4.21
C SER A 570 -7.52 -11.14 -5.09
N ARG A 571 -6.85 -10.63 -6.13
CA ARG A 571 -7.36 -9.59 -7.04
C ARG A 571 -7.12 -9.94 -8.53
N GLY A 572 -7.20 -11.23 -8.85
CA GLY A 572 -6.71 -11.76 -10.12
C GLY A 572 -7.41 -11.24 -11.39
N ILE A 573 -6.66 -10.60 -12.28
CA ILE A 573 -7.15 -10.08 -13.57
C ILE A 573 -6.85 -10.98 -14.79
N ILE A 574 -5.97 -11.97 -14.63
CA ILE A 574 -5.51 -12.90 -15.66
C ILE A 574 -6.46 -14.10 -15.77
N LYS A 575 -6.88 -14.47 -16.99
CA LYS A 575 -7.80 -15.61 -17.21
C LYS A 575 -7.15 -16.99 -17.05
N ASP A 576 -5.82 -17.04 -17.10
CA ASP A 576 -5.04 -18.26 -16.97
C ASP A 576 -4.88 -18.66 -15.50
N LEU A 577 -5.64 -19.67 -15.06
CA LEU A 577 -5.60 -20.20 -13.69
C LEU A 577 -4.21 -20.66 -13.24
N ALA A 578 -3.33 -21.07 -14.16
CA ALA A 578 -2.00 -21.59 -13.83
C ALA A 578 -0.98 -20.49 -13.47
N VAL A 579 -1.33 -19.21 -13.64
CA VAL A 579 -0.49 -18.06 -13.28
C VAL A 579 -0.54 -17.74 -11.78
N TYR A 580 -1.62 -18.13 -11.10
CA TYR A 580 -1.83 -17.78 -9.70
C TYR A 580 -1.06 -18.68 -8.73
N ASN A 581 -0.40 -18.06 -7.74
CA ASN A 581 0.27 -18.78 -6.67
C ASN A 581 -0.48 -18.61 -5.34
N VAL A 582 -0.74 -19.73 -4.65
CA VAL A 582 -1.46 -19.75 -3.36
C VAL A 582 -0.48 -20.20 -2.27
N ASN A 583 0.07 -19.21 -1.54
CA ASN A 583 1.05 -19.45 -0.47
C ASN A 583 0.40 -19.79 0.89
N ASP A 584 -0.92 -19.65 1.03
CA ASP A 584 -1.68 -20.03 2.24
C ASP A 584 -2.20 -21.46 2.12
N ALA A 585 -1.84 -22.32 3.07
CA ALA A 585 -2.23 -23.73 3.10
C ALA A 585 -3.75 -23.97 3.29
N ASN A 586 -4.49 -22.95 3.75
CA ASN A 586 -5.95 -23.00 3.91
C ASN A 586 -6.70 -22.67 2.61
N LEU A 587 -6.05 -21.94 1.70
CA LEU A 587 -6.63 -21.53 0.42
C LEU A 587 -6.24 -22.51 -0.70
N LYS A 588 -7.05 -22.54 -1.77
CA LYS A 588 -6.83 -23.41 -2.94
C LYS A 588 -7.29 -22.70 -4.20
N ILE A 589 -6.60 -22.88 -5.32
CA ILE A 589 -7.03 -22.37 -6.63
C ILE A 589 -8.49 -22.73 -6.91
N SER A 590 -9.27 -21.76 -7.37
CA SER A 590 -10.71 -21.88 -7.60
C SER A 590 -11.06 -23.04 -8.54
N SER A 591 -12.03 -23.87 -8.13
CA SER A 591 -12.60 -24.94 -8.94
C SER A 591 -13.19 -24.41 -10.25
N LYS A 592 -13.42 -25.31 -11.23
CA LYS A 592 -14.00 -24.92 -12.53
C LYS A 592 -15.36 -24.22 -12.39
N LYS A 593 -16.19 -24.57 -11.39
CA LYS A 593 -17.45 -23.84 -11.10
C LYS A 593 -17.14 -22.40 -10.68
N ASN A 594 -16.29 -22.22 -9.67
CA ASN A 594 -15.97 -20.92 -9.11
C ASN A 594 -15.24 -20.00 -10.10
N TYR A 595 -14.33 -20.55 -10.91
CA TYR A 595 -13.72 -19.84 -12.05
C TYR A 595 -14.77 -19.36 -13.06
N SER A 596 -15.76 -20.19 -13.39
CA SER A 596 -16.81 -19.83 -14.35
C SER A 596 -17.72 -18.72 -13.81
N VAL A 597 -18.04 -18.73 -12.51
CA VAL A 597 -18.77 -17.64 -11.85
C VAL A 597 -17.93 -16.35 -11.82
N TYR A 598 -16.65 -16.42 -11.43
CA TYR A 598 -15.72 -15.27 -11.41
C TYR A 598 -15.64 -14.60 -12.79
N SER A 599 -15.33 -15.38 -13.83
CA SER A 599 -15.20 -14.92 -15.21
C SER A 599 -16.53 -14.39 -15.77
N GLY A 600 -17.65 -15.08 -15.50
CA GLY A 600 -18.98 -14.67 -15.95
C GLY A 600 -19.44 -13.35 -15.36
N ILE A 601 -19.12 -13.09 -14.08
CA ILE A 601 -19.41 -11.81 -13.43
C ILE A 601 -18.60 -10.68 -14.09
N ILE A 602 -17.28 -10.81 -14.29
CA ILE A 602 -16.47 -9.75 -14.91
C ILE A 602 -16.96 -9.44 -16.33
N ASN A 603 -17.22 -10.46 -17.14
CA ASN A 603 -17.67 -10.31 -18.53
C ASN A 603 -18.97 -9.49 -18.64
N LYS A 604 -19.85 -9.59 -17.64
CA LYS A 604 -21.15 -8.90 -17.58
C LYS A 604 -21.17 -7.75 -16.56
N SER A 605 -20.01 -7.33 -16.07
CA SER A 605 -19.90 -6.25 -15.10
C SER A 605 -19.97 -4.87 -15.74
N ARG A 606 -20.39 -3.90 -14.92
CA ARG A 606 -20.25 -2.47 -15.18
C ARG A 606 -19.76 -1.77 -13.91
N LEU A 607 -19.22 -0.57 -14.10
CA LEU A 607 -18.88 0.33 -13.01
C LEU A 607 -20.16 1.08 -12.57
N PRO A 608 -20.49 1.14 -11.27
CA PRO A 608 -21.50 2.06 -10.78
C PRO A 608 -20.97 3.49 -10.81
N ILE A 609 -21.87 4.49 -10.85
CA ILE A 609 -21.48 5.88 -10.61
C ILE A 609 -21.19 6.07 -9.13
N LYS A 610 -19.96 6.47 -8.82
CA LYS A 610 -19.56 6.86 -7.47
C LYS A 610 -19.96 8.30 -7.21
N SER A 611 -21.12 8.48 -6.58
CA SER A 611 -21.52 9.75 -5.95
C SER A 611 -22.04 9.45 -4.55
N GLY A 612 -21.31 9.92 -3.53
CA GLY A 612 -21.72 9.75 -2.13
C GLY A 612 -23.06 10.42 -1.84
N GLU A 613 -23.31 11.58 -2.45
CA GLU A 613 -24.57 12.31 -2.32
C GLU A 613 -25.74 11.51 -2.94
N LEU A 614 -25.57 10.93 -4.14
CA LEU A 614 -26.59 10.09 -4.75
C LEU A 614 -26.83 8.82 -3.93
N GLY A 615 -25.76 8.17 -3.45
CA GLY A 615 -25.84 6.95 -2.64
C GLY A 615 -26.59 7.18 -1.32
N MET A 616 -26.27 8.26 -0.60
CA MET A 616 -26.99 8.66 0.62
C MET A 616 -28.45 8.98 0.33
N PHE A 617 -28.72 9.83 -0.66
CA PHE A 617 -30.09 10.20 -1.03
C PHE A 617 -30.94 8.99 -1.45
N MET A 618 -30.36 8.03 -2.18
CA MET A 618 -31.01 6.77 -2.53
C MET A 618 -31.27 5.90 -1.30
N LYS A 619 -30.31 5.77 -0.37
CA LYS A 619 -30.52 5.04 0.90
C LYS A 619 -31.68 5.62 1.70
N ASP A 620 -31.70 6.94 1.91
CA ASP A 620 -32.72 7.62 2.72
C ASP A 620 -34.11 7.59 2.05
N THR A 621 -34.16 7.78 0.73
CA THR A 621 -35.42 7.71 -0.04
C THR A 621 -35.97 6.28 -0.11
N ILE A 622 -35.12 5.27 -0.25
CA ILE A 622 -35.55 3.87 -0.19
C ILE A 622 -36.03 3.53 1.23
N ASN A 623 -35.31 3.91 2.28
CA ASN A 623 -35.73 3.66 3.67
C ASN A 623 -37.11 4.28 3.96
N SER A 624 -37.33 5.53 3.55
CA SER A 624 -38.63 6.22 3.65
C SER A 624 -39.77 5.43 3.00
N TYR A 625 -39.51 4.77 1.85
CA TYR A 625 -40.47 3.88 1.20
C TYR A 625 -40.64 2.53 1.93
N MET A 626 -39.55 1.92 2.40
CA MET A 626 -39.55 0.65 3.13
C MET A 626 -40.32 0.73 4.47
N GLU A 627 -40.34 1.92 5.07
CA GLU A 627 -41.12 2.30 6.26
C GLU A 627 -42.55 2.76 5.94
N GLY A 628 -42.87 3.00 4.66
CA GLY A 628 -44.21 3.38 4.20
C GLY A 628 -44.55 4.87 4.31
N MET A 629 -43.55 5.74 4.50
CA MET A 629 -43.74 7.20 4.58
C MET A 629 -44.05 7.82 3.21
N ILE A 630 -43.60 7.21 2.12
CA ILE A 630 -43.85 7.63 0.73
C ILE A 630 -44.23 6.42 -0.15
N PRO A 631 -45.03 6.60 -1.22
CA PRO A 631 -45.32 5.53 -2.19
C PRO A 631 -44.12 5.25 -3.11
N VAL A 632 -44.13 4.09 -3.78
CA VAL A 632 -43.02 3.66 -4.65
C VAL A 632 -42.85 4.56 -5.88
N GLU A 633 -43.93 5.13 -6.38
CA GLU A 633 -43.93 6.11 -7.49
C GLU A 633 -43.16 7.37 -7.12
N GLU A 634 -43.33 7.86 -5.89
CA GLU A 634 -42.64 9.05 -5.38
C GLU A 634 -41.17 8.75 -5.07
N ALA A 635 -40.87 7.61 -4.44
CA ALA A 635 -39.50 7.19 -4.17
C ALA A 635 -38.68 7.03 -5.46
N ALA A 636 -39.26 6.36 -6.47
CA ALA A 636 -38.67 6.19 -7.79
C ALA A 636 -38.48 7.53 -8.53
N GLY A 637 -39.48 8.42 -8.47
CA GLY A 637 -39.41 9.77 -9.05
C GLY A 637 -38.29 10.61 -8.43
N ARG A 638 -38.29 10.77 -7.10
CA ARG A 638 -37.26 11.51 -6.35
C ARG A 638 -35.84 11.03 -6.69
N ILE A 639 -35.62 9.71 -6.73
CA ILE A 639 -34.33 9.11 -7.08
C ILE A 639 -33.96 9.39 -8.54
N ASN A 640 -34.92 9.27 -9.46
CA ASN A 640 -34.71 9.57 -10.88
C ASN A 640 -34.31 11.04 -11.09
N ASP A 641 -34.99 11.97 -10.42
CA ASP A 641 -34.76 13.40 -10.56
C ASP A 641 -33.40 13.79 -9.97
N LYS A 642 -33.03 13.28 -8.79
CA LYS A 642 -31.71 13.50 -8.19
C LYS A 642 -30.57 12.89 -9.02
N ALA A 643 -30.78 11.72 -9.62
CA ALA A 643 -29.80 11.12 -10.52
C ALA A 643 -29.64 11.93 -11.82
N ASN A 644 -30.73 12.40 -12.43
CA ASN A 644 -30.65 13.27 -13.62
C ASN A 644 -30.03 14.65 -13.30
N MET A 645 -30.24 15.20 -12.10
CA MET A 645 -29.57 16.42 -11.64
C MET A 645 -28.04 16.25 -11.62
N ILE A 646 -27.55 15.19 -10.95
CA ILE A 646 -26.11 14.87 -10.83
C ILE A 646 -25.48 14.48 -12.19
N LEU A 647 -26.27 14.05 -13.17
CA LEU A 647 -25.84 13.83 -14.56
C LEU A 647 -25.90 15.09 -15.44
N GLY A 648 -26.57 16.15 -14.98
CA GLY A 648 -26.65 17.45 -15.66
C GLY A 648 -25.47 18.38 -15.35
N GLU A 649 -24.79 18.14 -14.24
CA GLU A 649 -23.57 18.84 -13.76
C GLU A 649 -22.30 18.48 -14.55
#